data_AF-A0A1E1XFE1-F1
#
_entry.id   AF-A0A1E1XFE1-F1
#
_cell.length_a   1.000
_cell.length_b   1.000
_cell.length_c   1.000
_cell.angle_alpha   90.00
_cell.angle_beta   90.00
_cell.angle_gamma   90.00
#
_symmetry.space_group_name_H-M   'P 1'
#
loop_
_entity.id
_entity.type
_entity.pdbx_description
1 polymer ?
#
loop_
_entity_poly.entity_id
_entity_poly.type
_entity_poly.pdbx_seq_one_letter_code
_entity_poly.pdbx_strand_id
1 'polypeptide(L)'
;PGFSPTNYVKNLVENSVRIDAILNERQQIANLADETNNLLKKNVYKNYMQFIETAKEISYLESEMYQLSHMLTEQQNVMQSLQEVSITDSKGSTTNVAATEKKEEDPKRSLSTLLEKVEGCTRLLDVKDRHIVRSGEMMEVREDNTECKIYLVLLSDGLLLADWLPHRRGPVQYRFQMLYELDNLAVVNVKEDQRSKNCFKILTFPHARQFQCETAAEKRVWMEAIEQTKQAKMAVVTLKRESALLDPKGSLLSLDNNPFDEEEAEDLYECEGGAVLPEWLSELPEDLDVCVAERDFETAVNLVMKTEEHFALYPNAKPLEEMKPRIDYRVKHLVDVLTNELHVSPGRSLQGGPRAARRAVSLLIKLGKSSQACDLFLKHRSAILKYSMRQQKMEGATAPYIKKLCELFFTSMVETGHEFSQAFSSNNSCASSFVVWTKDQLQNFVKLFSNHVFTTQVSLSVATECILAVRTHCESLWEIGLDLSFFLEKLLKNDVERIISDSRDKALEAIKLRAAEDRWRPQNLYNKAGLQKLIDDMNNLGVSNISSYVYDECWVSLSSNTVSFCKTFLNLLDDLLKLHTPVTRVLILESLAATFRAHLRHVDASLANKSFKSDVPLIQKNASFLLQTLLEVAEKRCDAKLPHLSGFWNELRQEFASCMSPKSASNKGVTKYPAVAFI
;
A
#
# COMPACT_ATOMS: atom_id res chain seq x y z
N PRO A 1 -27.63 -42.68 16.46
CA PRO A 1 -27.40 -44.13 16.23
C PRO A 1 -28.32 -44.96 17.15
N GLY A 2 -29.27 -45.70 16.56
CA GLY A 2 -30.17 -46.61 17.30
C GLY A 2 -31.68 -46.40 17.07
N PHE A 3 -32.11 -45.43 16.26
CA PHE A 3 -33.53 -45.27 15.94
C PHE A 3 -33.92 -46.21 14.79
N SER A 4 -34.81 -47.17 15.05
CA SER A 4 -35.44 -48.01 14.02
C SER A 4 -36.86 -47.49 13.74
N PRO A 5 -37.09 -46.81 12.59
CA PRO A 5 -38.38 -46.20 12.28
C PRO A 5 -39.54 -47.19 12.28
N THR A 6 -39.28 -48.41 11.83
CA THR A 6 -40.25 -49.50 11.76
C THR A 6 -40.75 -49.95 13.13
N ASN A 7 -39.86 -50.11 14.12
CA ASN A 7 -40.29 -50.46 15.48
C ASN A 7 -40.98 -49.30 16.20
N TYR A 8 -40.57 -48.06 15.91
CA TYR A 8 -41.23 -46.87 16.45
C TYR A 8 -42.68 -46.78 15.95
N VAL A 9 -42.89 -46.87 14.63
CA VAL A 9 -44.24 -46.87 14.03
C VAL A 9 -45.06 -48.06 14.52
N LYS A 10 -44.46 -49.24 14.67
CA LYS A 10 -45.15 -50.45 15.18
C LYS A 10 -45.65 -50.26 16.62
N ASN A 11 -44.80 -49.78 17.52
CA ASN A 11 -45.19 -49.45 18.90
C ASN A 11 -46.25 -48.32 18.96
N LEU A 12 -46.19 -47.37 18.03
CA LEU A 12 -47.12 -46.24 17.97
C LEU A 12 -48.52 -46.70 17.54
N VAL A 13 -48.60 -47.61 16.57
CA VAL A 13 -49.86 -48.23 16.10
C VAL A 13 -50.43 -49.22 17.11
N GLU A 14 -49.59 -49.98 17.83
CA GLU A 14 -50.05 -50.92 18.86
C GLU A 14 -50.67 -50.21 20.09
N ASN A 15 -50.19 -49.01 20.43
CA ASN A 15 -50.69 -48.24 21.59
C ASN A 15 -51.91 -47.35 21.28
N SER A 16 -52.26 -47.14 20.01
CA SER A 16 -53.32 -46.21 19.60
C SER A 16 -54.59 -46.94 19.14
N VAL A 17 -55.58 -47.00 20.03
CA VAL A 17 -56.84 -47.75 19.82
C VAL A 17 -57.80 -47.07 18.81
N ARG A 18 -57.59 -45.79 18.48
CA ARG A 18 -58.44 -45.02 17.56
C ARG A 18 -57.66 -44.47 16.37
N ILE A 19 -58.26 -44.56 15.19
CA ILE A 19 -57.72 -44.05 13.91
C ILE A 19 -57.42 -42.55 13.98
N ASP A 20 -58.25 -41.78 14.69
CA ASP A 20 -58.06 -40.32 14.84
C ASP A 20 -56.78 -39.95 15.61
N ALA A 21 -56.36 -40.79 16.57
CA ALA A 21 -55.12 -40.57 17.32
C ALA A 21 -53.89 -40.80 16.43
N ILE A 22 -53.92 -41.80 15.56
CA ILE A 22 -52.86 -42.10 14.59
C ILE A 22 -52.73 -40.97 13.56
N LEU A 23 -53.86 -40.43 13.08
CA LEU A 23 -53.86 -39.30 12.15
C LEU A 23 -53.28 -38.03 12.78
N ASN A 24 -53.59 -37.76 14.05
CA ASN A 24 -53.07 -36.60 14.76
C ASN A 24 -51.56 -36.72 15.04
N GLU A 25 -51.08 -37.90 15.45
CA GLU A 25 -49.65 -38.18 15.61
C GLU A 25 -48.88 -38.09 14.28
N ARG A 26 -49.47 -38.57 13.17
CA ARG A 26 -48.89 -38.39 11.83
C ARG A 26 -48.75 -36.90 11.48
N GLN A 27 -49.75 -36.10 11.83
CA GLN A 27 -49.74 -34.65 11.61
C GLN A 27 -48.64 -33.98 12.45
N GLN A 28 -48.45 -34.39 13.71
CA GLN A 28 -47.37 -33.89 14.57
C GLN A 28 -45.98 -34.24 14.03
N ILE A 29 -45.78 -35.48 13.56
CA ILE A 29 -44.50 -35.89 12.95
C ILE A 29 -44.22 -35.07 11.68
N ALA A 30 -45.24 -34.80 10.85
CA ALA A 30 -45.09 -33.95 9.68
C ALA A 30 -44.71 -32.50 10.05
N ASN A 31 -45.35 -31.93 11.06
CA ASN A 31 -45.04 -30.58 11.55
C ASN A 31 -43.61 -30.50 12.12
N LEU A 32 -43.19 -31.51 12.91
CA LEU A 32 -41.83 -31.59 13.44
C LEU A 32 -40.78 -31.77 12.34
N ALA A 33 -41.10 -32.52 11.28
CA ALA A 33 -40.24 -32.66 10.12
C ALA A 33 -40.08 -31.33 9.38
N ASP A 34 -41.16 -30.57 9.18
CA ASP A 34 -41.10 -29.25 8.54
C ASP A 34 -40.34 -28.23 9.41
N GLU A 35 -40.55 -28.26 10.73
CA GLU A 35 -39.85 -27.38 11.67
C GLU A 35 -38.35 -27.66 11.71
N THR A 36 -37.95 -28.94 11.76
CA THR A 36 -36.54 -29.34 11.68
C THR A 36 -35.90 -28.98 10.35
N ASN A 37 -36.63 -29.11 9.23
CA ASN A 37 -36.15 -28.70 7.91
C ASN A 37 -35.89 -27.18 7.86
N ASN A 38 -36.79 -26.38 8.45
CA ASN A 38 -36.63 -24.94 8.52
C ASN A 38 -35.49 -24.52 9.45
N LEU A 39 -35.30 -25.19 10.58
CA LEU A 39 -34.16 -25.00 11.48
C LEU A 39 -32.83 -25.34 10.80
N LEU A 40 -32.78 -26.45 10.05
CA LEU A 40 -31.60 -26.83 9.25
C LEU A 40 -31.30 -25.78 8.19
N LYS A 41 -32.29 -25.33 7.42
CA LYS A 41 -32.12 -24.24 6.46
C LYS A 41 -31.57 -23.00 7.14
N LYS A 42 -32.15 -22.58 8.26
CA LYS A 42 -31.71 -21.38 8.99
C LYS A 42 -30.27 -21.50 9.51
N ASN A 43 -29.88 -22.68 10.02
CA ASN A 43 -28.51 -22.93 10.45
C ASN A 43 -27.52 -22.96 9.29
N VAL A 44 -27.90 -23.60 8.17
CA VAL A 44 -27.09 -23.59 6.94
C VAL A 44 -26.94 -22.15 6.45
N TYR A 45 -28.01 -21.37 6.32
CA TYR A 45 -27.94 -19.96 5.92
C TYR A 45 -27.09 -19.10 6.86
N LYS A 46 -27.21 -19.31 8.18
CA LYS A 46 -26.43 -18.56 9.17
C LYS A 46 -24.93 -18.85 9.07
N ASN A 47 -24.56 -20.11 8.82
CA ASN A 47 -23.17 -20.52 8.70
C ASN A 47 -22.65 -20.48 7.25
N TYR A 48 -23.52 -20.22 6.26
CA TYR A 48 -23.18 -20.24 4.84
C TYR A 48 -22.09 -19.24 4.51
N MET A 49 -22.17 -18.02 5.07
CA MET A 49 -21.13 -17.00 4.88
C MET A 49 -19.78 -17.45 5.43
N GLN A 50 -19.75 -18.05 6.63
CA GLN A 50 -18.52 -18.56 7.24
C GLN A 50 -17.93 -19.74 6.45
N PHE A 51 -18.77 -20.65 5.93
CA PHE A 51 -18.31 -21.74 5.07
C PHE A 51 -17.75 -21.23 3.74
N ILE A 52 -18.36 -20.20 3.15
CA ILE A 52 -17.89 -19.60 1.89
C ILE A 52 -16.59 -18.82 2.13
N GLU A 53 -16.48 -18.07 3.22
CA GLU A 53 -15.26 -17.35 3.59
C GLU A 53 -14.11 -18.31 3.88
N THR A 54 -14.32 -19.33 4.72
CA THR A 54 -13.29 -20.34 5.00
C THR A 54 -12.88 -21.13 3.76
N ALA A 55 -13.82 -21.50 2.88
CA ALA A 55 -13.49 -22.16 1.61
C ALA A 55 -12.68 -21.26 0.67
N LYS A 56 -12.98 -19.95 0.63
CA LYS A 56 -12.20 -18.97 -0.13
C LYS A 56 -10.80 -18.78 0.45
N GLU A 57 -10.66 -18.72 1.78
CA GLU A 57 -9.36 -18.62 2.45
C GLU A 57 -8.50 -19.86 2.18
N ILE A 58 -9.08 -21.07 2.22
CA ILE A 58 -8.38 -22.32 1.89
C ILE A 58 -7.90 -22.30 0.43
N SER A 59 -8.75 -21.86 -0.50
CA SER A 59 -8.38 -21.76 -1.92
C SER A 59 -7.28 -20.71 -2.16
N TYR A 60 -7.32 -19.59 -1.43
CA TYR A 60 -6.28 -18.57 -1.50
C TYR A 60 -4.94 -19.09 -0.96
N LEU A 61 -4.95 -19.77 0.20
CA LEU A 61 -3.77 -20.42 0.77
C LEU A 61 -3.18 -21.50 -0.14
N GLU A 62 -4.02 -22.28 -0.81
CA GLU A 62 -3.58 -23.28 -1.78
C GLU A 62 -2.82 -22.60 -2.94
N SER A 63 -3.35 -21.49 -3.47
CA SER A 63 -2.69 -20.71 -4.52
C SER A 63 -1.32 -20.16 -4.07
N GLU A 64 -1.24 -19.59 -2.86
CA GLU A 64 0.03 -19.10 -2.31
C GLU A 64 1.05 -20.24 -2.10
N MET A 65 0.59 -21.41 -1.64
CA MET A 65 1.44 -22.58 -1.48
C MET A 65 2.01 -23.08 -2.82
N TYR A 66 1.21 -23.08 -3.88
CA TYR A 66 1.68 -23.40 -5.23
C TYR A 66 2.72 -22.37 -5.73
N GLN A 67 2.50 -21.08 -5.49
CA GLN A 67 3.47 -20.04 -5.86
C GLN A 67 4.80 -20.21 -5.10
N LEU A 68 4.74 -20.50 -3.80
CA LEU A 68 5.92 -20.77 -3.00
C LEU A 68 6.68 -22.02 -3.48
N SER A 69 5.95 -23.10 -3.77
CA SER A 69 6.54 -24.32 -4.34
C SER A 69 7.21 -24.03 -5.69
N HIS A 70 6.61 -23.18 -6.53
CA HIS A 70 7.19 -22.79 -7.79
C HIS A 70 8.48 -21.98 -7.60
N MET A 71 8.47 -20.95 -6.73
CA MET A 71 9.67 -20.16 -6.43
C MET A 71 10.79 -21.02 -5.83
N LEU A 72 10.48 -21.98 -4.96
CA LEU A 72 11.47 -22.90 -4.41
C LEU A 72 12.07 -23.81 -5.49
N THR A 73 11.24 -24.29 -6.41
CA THR A 73 11.70 -25.10 -7.55
C THR A 73 12.58 -24.25 -8.48
N GLU A 74 12.20 -22.99 -8.72
CA GLU A 74 12.98 -22.05 -9.53
C GLU A 74 14.32 -21.73 -8.87
N GLN A 75 14.35 -21.46 -7.56
CA GLN A 75 15.60 -21.26 -6.82
C GLN A 75 16.47 -22.51 -6.81
N GLN A 76 15.88 -23.70 -6.66
CA GLN A 76 16.63 -24.95 -6.76
C GLN A 76 17.26 -25.11 -8.14
N ASN A 77 16.53 -24.82 -9.21
CA ASN A 77 17.06 -24.85 -10.58
C ASN A 77 18.17 -23.81 -10.78
N VAL A 78 18.03 -22.60 -10.24
CA VAL A 78 19.08 -21.57 -10.28
C VAL A 78 20.32 -22.01 -9.53
N MET A 79 20.19 -22.56 -8.31
CA MET A 79 21.33 -23.08 -7.56
C MET A 79 22.03 -24.23 -8.31
N GLN A 80 21.26 -25.13 -8.92
CA GLN A 80 21.82 -26.22 -9.71
C GLN A 80 22.55 -25.69 -10.95
N SER A 81 22.02 -24.66 -11.63
CA SER A 81 22.70 -24.00 -12.74
C SER A 81 23.98 -23.28 -12.32
N LEU A 82 23.99 -22.61 -11.16
CA LEU A 82 25.19 -21.96 -10.61
C LEU A 82 26.25 -22.97 -10.20
N GLN A 83 25.83 -24.14 -9.71
CA GLN A 83 26.71 -25.25 -9.39
C GLN A 83 27.34 -25.84 -10.64
N GLU A 84 26.58 -25.99 -11.73
CA GLU A 84 27.10 -26.42 -13.04
C GLU A 84 28.06 -25.39 -13.65
N VAL A 85 27.74 -24.09 -13.59
CA VAL A 85 28.64 -23.01 -14.04
C VAL A 85 29.96 -23.03 -13.26
N SER A 86 29.93 -23.23 -11.94
CA SER A 86 31.13 -23.31 -11.09
C SER A 86 32.02 -24.52 -11.38
N ILE A 87 31.47 -25.60 -11.96
CA ILE A 87 32.25 -26.79 -12.34
C ILE A 87 32.89 -26.62 -13.73
N THR A 88 32.33 -25.76 -14.59
CA THR A 88 32.81 -25.59 -15.97
C THR A 88 34.00 -24.65 -16.15
N ASP A 89 34.38 -23.87 -15.14
CA ASP A 89 35.55 -22.96 -15.19
C ASP A 89 36.91 -23.67 -15.02
N SER A 90 36.94 -25.00 -14.93
CA SER A 90 38.17 -25.78 -14.68
C SER A 90 38.61 -26.72 -15.82
N LYS A 91 38.16 -26.49 -17.06
CA LYS A 91 38.70 -27.20 -18.24
C LYS A 91 39.31 -26.26 -19.26
N GLY A 92 40.50 -25.78 -18.91
CA GLY A 92 41.40 -25.09 -19.84
C GLY A 92 42.81 -25.05 -19.31
N SER A 93 43.56 -26.16 -19.40
CA SER A 93 44.94 -26.19 -19.92
C SER A 93 45.62 -27.52 -19.55
N THR A 94 45.90 -28.30 -20.58
CA THR A 94 46.78 -29.46 -20.58
C THR A 94 48.23 -28.99 -20.63
N THR A 95 49.04 -29.29 -19.61
CA THR A 95 50.46 -29.67 -19.77
C THR A 95 51.00 -30.33 -18.50
N ASN A 96 51.63 -31.49 -18.71
CA ASN A 96 52.32 -32.31 -17.72
C ASN A 96 53.56 -31.63 -17.15
N VAL A 97 53.70 -31.58 -15.82
CA VAL A 97 54.96 -31.91 -15.12
C VAL A 97 54.61 -32.52 -13.76
N ALA A 98 55.03 -33.76 -13.55
CA ALA A 98 55.00 -34.45 -12.28
C ALA A 98 56.23 -34.09 -11.44
N ALA A 99 56.06 -33.59 -10.22
CA ALA A 99 56.98 -33.80 -9.10
C ALA A 99 56.38 -33.27 -7.77
N THR A 100 56.28 -34.19 -6.80
CA THR A 100 56.22 -33.98 -5.34
C THR A 100 55.01 -33.24 -4.73
N GLU A 101 54.12 -34.06 -4.16
CA GLU A 101 52.98 -33.70 -3.34
C GLU A 101 53.38 -32.99 -2.03
N LYS A 102 53.04 -31.70 -1.92
CA LYS A 102 52.46 -31.13 -0.70
C LYS A 102 51.13 -30.52 -1.12
N LYS A 103 50.02 -31.13 -0.71
CA LYS A 103 48.68 -30.58 -0.92
C LYS A 103 48.54 -29.31 -0.07
N GLU A 104 48.74 -28.14 -0.69
CA GLU A 104 48.12 -26.91 -0.19
C GLU A 104 46.62 -27.03 -0.45
N GLU A 105 45.86 -27.26 0.62
CA GLU A 105 44.40 -27.13 0.57
C GLU A 105 44.06 -25.64 0.37
N ASP A 106 43.23 -25.35 -0.63
CA ASP A 106 42.72 -24.01 -0.90
C ASP A 106 42.18 -23.36 0.41
N PRO A 107 42.68 -22.19 0.82
CA PRO A 107 42.26 -21.53 2.07
C PRO A 107 40.76 -21.22 2.12
N LYS A 108 40.14 -21.08 0.93
CA LYS A 108 38.69 -20.85 0.77
C LYS A 108 37.83 -22.09 1.08
N ARG A 109 38.34 -23.30 0.82
CA ARG A 109 37.62 -24.55 1.14
C ARG A 109 37.63 -24.84 2.65
N SER A 110 38.72 -24.47 3.32
CA SER A 110 38.85 -24.64 4.78
C SER A 110 37.87 -23.76 5.57
N LEU A 111 37.66 -22.51 5.12
CA LEU A 111 36.68 -21.59 5.73
C LEU A 111 35.22 -22.00 5.49
N SER A 112 34.89 -22.60 4.34
CA SER A 112 33.54 -23.14 4.10
C SER A 112 33.19 -24.28 5.06
N THR A 113 34.13 -25.18 5.36
CA THR A 113 33.93 -26.25 6.38
C THR A 113 33.74 -25.71 7.79
N LEU A 114 34.25 -24.53 8.11
CA LEU A 114 34.04 -23.87 9.40
C LEU A 114 32.63 -23.27 9.51
N LEU A 115 32.12 -22.67 8.42
CA LEU A 115 30.76 -22.11 8.36
C LEU A 115 29.67 -23.18 8.47
N GLU A 116 29.94 -24.40 8.00
CA GLU A 116 29.03 -25.54 8.18
C GLU A 116 28.96 -26.02 9.64
N LYS A 117 30.05 -25.88 10.40
CA LYS A 117 30.18 -26.41 11.77
C LYS A 117 29.85 -25.40 12.87
N VAL A 118 30.06 -24.10 12.63
CA VAL A 118 29.93 -23.03 13.63
C VAL A 118 28.89 -21.99 13.20
N GLU A 119 27.84 -21.82 14.02
CA GLU A 119 26.79 -20.83 13.83
C GLU A 119 27.30 -19.43 14.18
N GLY A 120 27.04 -18.43 13.33
CA GLY A 120 27.35 -17.02 13.61
C GLY A 120 28.66 -16.48 13.02
N CYS A 121 29.36 -17.26 12.18
CA CYS A 121 30.68 -16.91 11.63
C CYS A 121 30.67 -16.14 10.29
N THR A 122 29.55 -15.59 9.84
CA THR A 122 29.42 -14.93 8.52
C THR A 122 30.36 -13.73 8.32
N ARG A 123 30.65 -12.98 9.39
CA ARG A 123 31.53 -11.79 9.38
C ARG A 123 33.02 -12.11 9.16
N LEU A 124 33.41 -13.38 9.17
CA LEU A 124 34.82 -13.77 9.00
C LEU A 124 35.27 -13.79 7.54
N LEU A 125 34.33 -13.89 6.59
CA LEU A 125 34.60 -13.95 5.14
C LEU A 125 35.03 -12.61 4.52
N ASP A 126 34.81 -11.49 5.21
CA ASP A 126 35.06 -10.15 4.67
C ASP A 126 36.56 -9.83 4.56
N VAL A 127 37.43 -10.59 5.22
CA VAL A 127 38.89 -10.38 5.22
C VAL A 127 39.57 -11.39 4.29
N LYS A 128 40.11 -10.87 3.18
CA LYS A 128 40.57 -11.66 2.01
C LYS A 128 41.75 -12.62 2.26
N ASP A 129 42.53 -12.41 3.32
CA ASP A 129 43.77 -13.18 3.60
C ASP A 129 43.63 -14.16 4.79
N ARG A 130 42.41 -14.41 5.29
CA ARG A 130 42.19 -15.32 6.42
C ARG A 130 42.26 -16.79 6.02
N HIS A 131 43.02 -17.58 6.77
CA HIS A 131 43.02 -19.04 6.66
C HIS A 131 43.09 -19.69 8.05
N ILE A 132 42.61 -20.92 8.14
CA ILE A 132 42.64 -21.70 9.38
C ILE A 132 44.03 -22.34 9.53
N VAL A 133 44.73 -21.99 10.60
CA VAL A 133 46.02 -22.59 10.95
C VAL A 133 45.80 -23.89 11.73
N ARG A 134 44.84 -23.90 12.67
CA ARG A 134 44.51 -25.10 13.46
C ARG A 134 43.09 -25.06 14.00
N SER A 135 42.46 -26.23 14.14
CA SER A 135 41.17 -26.38 14.83
C SER A 135 41.17 -27.59 15.75
N GLY A 136 40.53 -27.50 16.92
CA GLY A 136 40.39 -28.63 17.83
C GLY A 136 39.41 -28.39 18.98
N GLU A 137 38.90 -29.48 19.54
CA GLU A 137 38.01 -29.47 20.70
C GLU A 137 38.82 -29.49 22.00
N MET A 138 38.40 -28.73 23.01
CA MET A 138 39.00 -28.74 24.34
C MET A 138 38.02 -28.35 25.44
N MET A 139 38.41 -28.54 26.70
CA MET A 139 37.57 -28.23 27.85
C MET A 139 38.00 -26.88 28.46
N GLU A 140 37.09 -25.92 28.55
CA GLU A 140 37.30 -24.68 29.32
C GLU A 140 36.94 -24.94 30.79
N VAL A 141 37.85 -24.60 31.69
CA VAL A 141 37.63 -24.62 33.15
C VAL A 141 37.32 -23.20 33.59
N ARG A 142 36.07 -22.93 33.92
CA ARG A 142 35.61 -21.62 34.40
C ARG A 142 35.98 -21.38 35.87
N GLU A 143 35.90 -20.14 36.33
CA GLU A 143 36.20 -19.74 37.71
C GLU A 143 35.36 -20.52 38.76
N ASP A 144 34.18 -21.02 38.36
CA ASP A 144 33.28 -21.83 39.19
C ASP A 144 33.61 -23.35 39.19
N ASN A 145 34.76 -23.78 38.66
CA ASN A 145 35.13 -25.20 38.46
C ASN A 145 34.17 -26.01 37.56
N THR A 146 33.40 -25.33 36.70
CA THR A 146 32.57 -25.98 35.69
C THR A 146 33.39 -26.22 34.41
N GLU A 147 33.39 -27.46 33.93
CA GLU A 147 34.08 -27.86 32.70
C GLU A 147 33.10 -27.79 31.51
N CYS A 148 33.41 -26.95 30.52
CA CYS A 148 32.58 -26.76 29.32
C CYS A 148 33.33 -27.22 28.06
N LYS A 149 32.66 -27.97 27.18
CA LYS A 149 33.22 -28.32 25.86
C LYS A 149 33.22 -27.10 24.95
N ILE A 150 34.40 -26.73 24.46
CA ILE A 150 34.62 -25.60 23.57
C ILE A 150 35.40 -26.07 22.34
N TYR A 151 35.09 -25.47 21.20
CA TYR A 151 35.83 -25.61 19.95
C TYR A 151 36.69 -24.39 19.71
N LEU A 152 37.99 -24.61 19.56
CA LEU A 152 39.00 -23.58 19.40
C LEU A 152 39.57 -23.63 17.99
N VAL A 153 39.55 -22.49 17.30
CA VAL A 153 40.06 -22.36 15.94
C VAL A 153 41.05 -21.21 15.89
N LEU A 154 42.30 -21.52 15.57
CA LEU A 154 43.36 -20.55 15.31
C LEU A 154 43.31 -20.15 13.84
N LEU A 155 43.02 -18.88 13.59
CA LEU A 155 43.11 -18.22 12.29
C LEU A 155 44.44 -17.49 12.16
N SER A 156 44.78 -17.07 10.95
CA SER A 156 45.98 -16.30 10.65
C SER A 156 46.05 -14.94 11.35
N ASP A 157 44.92 -14.37 11.76
CA ASP A 157 44.83 -13.04 12.38
C ASP A 157 44.21 -13.04 13.80
N GLY A 158 43.61 -14.15 14.24
CA GLY A 158 42.93 -14.24 15.52
C GLY A 158 42.62 -15.66 16.00
N LEU A 159 42.23 -15.80 17.26
CA LEU A 159 41.82 -17.06 17.90
C LEU A 159 40.33 -17.06 18.17
N LEU A 160 39.59 -17.97 17.55
CA LEU A 160 38.14 -18.10 17.65
C LEU A 160 37.74 -19.16 18.68
N LEU A 161 36.75 -18.80 19.50
CA LEU A 161 36.11 -19.65 20.51
C LEU A 161 34.65 -19.90 20.15
N ALA A 162 34.24 -21.17 20.17
CA ALA A 162 32.86 -21.56 19.94
C ALA A 162 32.36 -22.55 21.00
N ASP A 163 31.18 -22.28 21.57
CA ASP A 163 30.54 -23.11 22.59
C ASP A 163 29.80 -24.29 21.98
N TRP A 164 29.84 -25.46 22.61
CA TRP A 164 29.08 -26.64 22.18
C TRP A 164 27.55 -26.43 22.30
N LEU A 165 26.78 -26.71 21.23
CA LEU A 165 25.31 -26.69 21.30
C LEU A 165 24.74 -28.04 21.80
N PRO A 166 23.96 -28.05 22.90
CA PRO A 166 23.31 -29.27 23.39
C PRO A 166 22.05 -29.67 22.60
N HIS A 167 21.44 -28.77 21.82
CA HIS A 167 20.27 -29.06 20.98
C HIS A 167 20.60 -28.82 19.51
N ARG A 168 20.70 -29.90 18.73
CA ARG A 168 21.10 -29.86 17.31
C ARG A 168 19.92 -29.46 16.42
N ARG A 169 20.12 -28.44 15.58
CA ARG A 169 19.26 -28.12 14.43
C ARG A 169 20.16 -28.07 13.19
N GLY A 170 20.19 -29.17 12.42
CA GLY A 170 21.02 -29.26 11.21
C GLY A 170 22.49 -29.61 11.46
N PRO A 171 23.40 -29.32 10.50
CA PRO A 171 24.81 -29.73 10.54
C PRO A 171 25.67 -28.94 11.55
N VAL A 172 25.13 -27.85 12.10
CA VAL A 172 25.84 -26.94 12.98
C VAL A 172 25.94 -27.51 14.41
N GLN A 173 27.17 -27.58 14.93
CA GLN A 173 27.48 -28.23 16.21
C GLN A 173 27.96 -27.25 17.29
N TYR A 174 28.41 -26.07 16.89
CA TYR A 174 28.98 -25.07 17.79
C TYR A 174 28.39 -23.69 17.53
N ARG A 175 28.34 -22.85 18.58
CA ARG A 175 27.90 -21.46 18.51
C ARG A 175 29.11 -20.57 18.68
N PHE A 176 29.32 -19.63 17.75
CA PHE A 176 30.35 -18.62 17.88
C PHE A 176 30.19 -17.86 19.21
N GLN A 177 31.26 -17.81 20.00
CA GLN A 177 31.29 -17.07 21.27
C GLN A 177 32.08 -15.77 21.12
N MET A 178 33.34 -15.85 20.67
CA MET A 178 34.24 -14.70 20.61
C MET A 178 35.42 -14.95 19.66
N LEU A 179 36.01 -13.87 19.14
CA LEU A 179 37.27 -13.87 18.39
C LEU A 179 38.28 -12.96 19.11
N TYR A 180 39.44 -13.50 19.48
CA TYR A 180 40.54 -12.72 20.06
C TYR A 180 41.56 -12.34 18.98
N GLU A 181 41.92 -11.06 18.91
CA GLU A 181 43.03 -10.61 18.08
C GLU A 181 44.37 -11.07 18.67
N LEU A 182 45.29 -11.52 17.81
CA LEU A 182 46.58 -12.05 18.25
C LEU A 182 47.46 -11.01 18.98
N ASP A 183 47.22 -9.72 18.78
CA ASP A 183 48.05 -8.64 19.34
C ASP A 183 47.84 -8.48 20.85
N ASN A 184 46.63 -8.77 21.32
CA ASN A 184 46.21 -8.61 22.71
C ASN A 184 46.22 -9.93 23.50
N LEU A 185 46.78 -11.00 22.91
CA LEU A 185 46.74 -12.35 23.45
C LEU A 185 48.09 -12.73 24.09
N ALA A 186 48.04 -13.13 25.37
CA ALA A 186 49.17 -13.71 26.08
C ALA A 186 48.84 -15.12 26.56
N VAL A 187 49.65 -16.11 26.19
CA VAL A 187 49.46 -17.52 26.58
C VAL A 187 50.42 -17.86 27.72
N VAL A 188 49.89 -18.35 28.83
CA VAL A 188 50.65 -18.70 30.03
C VAL A 188 50.51 -20.18 30.34
N ASN A 189 51.64 -20.86 30.46
CA ASN A 189 51.69 -22.25 30.90
C ASN A 189 51.41 -22.35 32.41
N VAL A 190 50.34 -23.06 32.80
CA VAL A 190 50.05 -23.32 34.22
C VAL A 190 50.85 -24.56 34.68
N LYS A 191 51.51 -24.45 35.84
CA LYS A 191 52.22 -25.57 36.48
C LYS A 191 51.22 -26.65 36.91
N GLU A 192 51.61 -27.91 36.77
CA GLU A 192 50.75 -29.06 37.05
C GLU A 192 50.45 -29.17 38.55
N ASP A 193 49.18 -29.07 38.95
CA ASP A 193 48.69 -29.46 40.26
C ASP A 193 47.81 -30.73 40.15
N GLN A 194 47.51 -31.38 41.29
CA GLN A 194 46.65 -32.58 41.35
C GLN A 194 45.27 -32.42 40.66
N ARG A 195 44.83 -31.17 40.43
CA ARG A 195 43.53 -30.81 39.84
C ARG A 195 43.62 -30.16 38.45
N SER A 196 44.82 -29.84 37.95
CA SER A 196 45.04 -29.10 36.68
C SER A 196 46.08 -29.79 35.80
N LYS A 197 45.74 -30.97 35.28
CA LYS A 197 46.60 -31.69 34.34
C LYS A 197 46.45 -31.08 32.94
N ASN A 198 47.57 -30.80 32.27
CA ASN A 198 47.61 -30.34 30.88
C ASN A 198 46.83 -29.03 30.60
N CYS A 199 46.79 -28.09 31.55
CA CYS A 199 46.10 -26.81 31.35
C CYS A 199 47.04 -25.67 30.89
N PHE A 200 46.56 -24.79 30.02
CA PHE A 200 47.19 -23.50 29.72
C PHE A 200 46.16 -22.36 29.88
N LYS A 201 46.63 -21.16 30.20
CA LYS A 201 45.79 -19.97 30.38
C LYS A 201 46.00 -19.00 29.23
N ILE A 202 44.91 -18.45 28.71
CA ILE A 202 44.92 -17.33 27.78
C ILE A 202 44.51 -16.08 28.56
N LEU A 203 45.38 -15.08 28.53
CA LEU A 203 45.18 -13.78 29.15
C LEU A 203 44.88 -12.76 28.06
N THR A 204 43.70 -12.16 28.13
CA THR A 204 43.24 -11.07 27.26
C THR A 204 42.59 -10.04 28.16
N PHE A 205 43.24 -8.89 28.41
CA PHE A 205 42.75 -7.90 29.36
C PHE A 205 41.28 -7.52 29.10
N PRO A 206 40.36 -7.59 30.08
CA PRO A 206 40.56 -7.86 31.52
C PRO A 206 40.33 -9.32 31.98
N HIS A 207 40.19 -10.28 31.05
CA HIS A 207 39.79 -11.66 31.33
C HIS A 207 40.93 -12.68 31.22
N ALA A 208 40.93 -13.69 32.10
CA ALA A 208 41.83 -14.83 32.08
C ALA A 208 41.02 -16.14 31.95
N ARG A 209 41.25 -16.93 30.90
CA ARG A 209 40.53 -18.19 30.66
C ARG A 209 41.49 -19.38 30.69
N GLN A 210 41.08 -20.48 31.33
CA GLN A 210 41.89 -21.69 31.45
C GLN A 210 41.33 -22.81 30.58
N PHE A 211 42.18 -23.39 29.74
CA PHE A 211 41.83 -24.49 28.85
C PHE A 211 42.60 -25.75 29.22
N GLN A 212 41.93 -26.88 29.22
CA GLN A 212 42.47 -28.21 29.50
C GLN A 212 42.50 -29.05 28.22
N CYS A 213 43.69 -29.55 27.88
CA CYS A 213 43.90 -30.47 26.75
C CYS A 213 43.90 -31.93 27.24
N GLU A 214 43.58 -32.87 26.34
CA GLU A 214 43.58 -34.31 26.65
C GLU A 214 45.01 -34.81 26.92
N THR A 215 45.99 -34.33 26.15
CA THR A 215 47.40 -34.73 26.31
C THR A 215 48.36 -33.56 26.52
N ALA A 216 49.48 -33.82 27.22
CA ALA A 216 50.57 -32.84 27.38
C ALA A 216 51.24 -32.49 26.04
N ALA A 217 51.19 -33.40 25.07
CA ALA A 217 51.68 -33.19 23.71
C ALA A 217 50.82 -32.16 22.96
N GLU A 218 49.49 -32.31 22.99
CA GLU A 218 48.57 -31.34 22.39
C GLU A 218 48.69 -29.95 22.99
N LYS A 219 48.85 -29.85 24.32
CA LYS A 219 49.11 -28.57 24.99
C LYS A 219 50.34 -27.86 24.44
N ARG A 220 51.48 -28.59 24.30
CA ARG A 220 52.72 -28.02 23.75
C ARG A 220 52.51 -27.57 22.31
N VAL A 221 51.84 -28.39 21.52
CA VAL A 221 51.57 -28.14 20.10
C VAL A 221 50.62 -26.95 19.89
N TRP A 222 49.61 -26.76 20.74
CA TRP A 222 48.73 -25.58 20.70
C TRP A 222 49.47 -24.29 21.11
N MET A 223 50.26 -24.34 22.18
CA MET A 223 51.08 -23.20 22.60
C MET A 223 52.07 -22.78 21.51
N GLU A 224 52.75 -23.76 20.91
CA GLU A 224 53.70 -23.54 19.83
C GLU A 224 53.02 -22.98 18.57
N ALA A 225 51.85 -23.52 18.19
CA ALA A 225 51.10 -23.01 17.04
C ALA A 225 50.65 -21.55 17.21
N ILE A 226 50.20 -21.17 18.41
CA ILE A 226 49.80 -19.78 18.70
C ILE A 226 51.02 -18.84 18.64
N GLU A 227 52.14 -19.26 19.23
CA GLU A 227 53.38 -18.47 19.23
C GLU A 227 53.97 -18.31 17.82
N GLN A 228 54.01 -19.39 17.03
CA GLN A 228 54.44 -19.37 15.63
C GLN A 228 53.55 -18.45 14.77
N THR A 229 52.23 -18.48 14.98
CA THR A 229 51.30 -17.62 14.23
C THR A 229 51.48 -16.15 14.60
N LYS A 230 51.75 -15.85 15.88
CA LYS A 230 52.08 -14.50 16.36
C LYS A 230 53.38 -13.99 15.73
N GLN A 231 54.42 -14.81 15.71
CA GLN A 231 55.71 -14.46 15.09
C GLN A 231 55.59 -14.27 13.57
N ALA A 232 54.81 -15.11 12.88
CA ALA A 232 54.54 -14.96 11.46
C ALA A 232 53.81 -13.65 11.14
N LYS A 233 52.81 -13.26 11.95
CA LYS A 233 52.11 -11.97 11.81
C LYS A 233 53.07 -10.79 12.01
N MET A 234 53.93 -10.84 13.02
CA MET A 234 54.94 -9.80 13.27
C MET A 234 55.97 -9.69 12.13
N ALA A 235 56.39 -10.82 11.57
CA ALA A 235 57.30 -10.85 10.42
C ALA A 235 56.67 -10.23 9.17
N VAL A 236 55.40 -10.52 8.87
CA VAL A 236 54.66 -9.92 7.76
C VAL A 236 54.49 -8.41 7.93
N VAL A 237 54.22 -7.93 9.16
CA VAL A 237 54.13 -6.49 9.46
C VAL A 237 55.49 -5.81 9.28
N THR A 238 56.58 -6.45 9.69
CA THR A 238 57.96 -5.94 9.55
C THR A 238 58.36 -5.88 8.07
N LEU A 239 58.08 -6.93 7.29
CA LEU A 239 58.32 -6.96 5.84
C LEU A 239 57.47 -5.94 5.06
N LYS A 240 56.22 -5.68 5.48
CA LYS A 240 55.38 -4.60 4.92
C LYS A 240 55.96 -3.21 5.24
N ARG A 241 56.58 -3.04 6.40
CA ARG A 241 57.27 -1.79 6.80
C ARG A 241 58.58 -1.58 6.03
N GLU A 242 59.33 -2.66 5.78
CA GLU A 242 60.58 -2.63 5.00
C GLU A 242 60.33 -2.43 3.49
N SER A 243 59.27 -3.03 2.94
CA SER A 243 58.86 -2.80 1.54
C SER A 243 58.31 -1.39 1.31
N ALA A 244 57.66 -0.78 2.32
CA ALA A 244 57.26 0.63 2.26
C ALA A 244 58.45 1.62 2.30
N LEU A 245 59.63 1.18 2.73
CA LEU A 245 60.87 1.99 2.74
C LEU A 245 61.62 1.95 1.39
N LEU A 246 61.23 1.09 0.45
CA LEU A 246 61.89 0.92 -0.85
C LEU A 246 61.19 1.64 -2.02
N ASP A 247 60.12 2.39 -1.77
CA ASP A 247 59.43 3.20 -2.80
C ASP A 247 60.11 4.59 -2.95
N PRO A 248 60.72 4.92 -4.11
CA PRO A 248 61.58 6.10 -4.26
C PRO A 248 60.80 7.37 -4.64
N LYS A 249 59.73 7.71 -3.89
CA LYS A 249 59.03 9.01 -3.98
C LYS A 249 58.51 9.44 -2.61
N GLY A 250 59.41 9.89 -1.75
CA GLY A 250 59.07 10.53 -0.48
C GLY A 250 60.30 11.21 0.10
N SER A 251 60.37 12.53 -0.08
CA SER A 251 61.51 13.38 0.26
C SER A 251 61.90 13.27 1.73
N LEU A 252 63.18 13.01 1.94
CA LEU A 252 63.89 13.00 3.21
C LEU A 252 64.39 14.43 3.49
N LEU A 253 64.04 15.01 4.63
CA LEU A 253 64.75 16.12 5.25
C LEU A 253 64.82 15.78 6.74
N SER A 254 65.91 15.15 7.20
CA SER A 254 67.14 15.81 7.68
C SER A 254 66.90 16.60 8.96
N LEU A 255 67.09 15.90 10.07
CA LEU A 255 67.42 16.46 11.38
C LEU A 255 68.70 17.31 11.24
N ASP A 256 68.61 18.61 11.50
CA ASP A 256 69.74 19.42 11.93
C ASP A 256 69.24 20.46 12.95
N ASN A 257 69.48 20.16 14.22
CA ASN A 257 69.34 21.10 15.33
C ASN A 257 70.59 21.99 15.36
N ASN A 258 70.44 23.29 15.15
CA ASN A 258 71.51 24.27 15.35
C ASN A 258 71.31 24.96 16.72
N PRO A 259 72.29 24.93 17.66
CA PRO A 259 72.08 25.33 19.06
C PRO A 259 72.54 26.76 19.40
N PHE A 260 72.51 27.70 18.44
CA PHE A 260 72.90 29.10 18.65
C PHE A 260 72.04 30.04 17.80
N ASP A 261 70.83 30.35 18.27
CA ASP A 261 70.12 31.58 17.90
C ASP A 261 69.20 31.97 19.07
N GLU A 262 69.77 32.72 20.00
CA GLU A 262 69.02 33.59 20.91
C GLU A 262 68.94 34.97 20.25
N GLU A 263 67.72 35.46 19.99
CA GLU A 263 67.23 36.81 20.34
C GLU A 263 65.98 37.21 19.53
N GLU A 264 64.90 37.48 20.28
CA GLU A 264 63.84 38.48 20.04
C GLU A 264 62.98 38.46 18.77
N ALA A 265 61.75 37.95 18.87
CA ALA A 265 60.55 38.62 18.34
C ALA A 265 59.25 38.05 18.95
N GLU A 266 58.37 38.96 19.35
CA GLU A 266 57.15 38.80 20.12
C GLU A 266 55.99 38.10 19.38
N ASP A 267 55.18 37.38 20.17
CA ASP A 267 53.73 37.19 20.04
C ASP A 267 53.13 36.87 18.65
N LEU A 268 53.12 35.58 18.31
CA LEU A 268 52.00 34.96 17.61
C LEU A 268 51.94 33.47 18.00
N TYR A 269 50.87 33.04 18.66
CA TYR A 269 50.65 31.64 19.03
C TYR A 269 50.51 30.76 17.77
N GLU A 270 51.63 30.26 17.26
CA GLU A 270 51.70 29.07 16.41
C GLU A 270 51.64 27.83 17.31
N CYS A 271 50.47 27.19 17.39
CA CYS A 271 50.36 25.85 17.96
C CYS A 271 50.81 24.81 16.92
N GLU A 272 52.13 24.62 16.74
CA GLU A 272 52.67 23.33 16.30
C GLU A 272 52.76 22.40 17.53
N GLY A 273 51.62 21.86 17.92
CA GLY A 273 51.50 20.74 18.85
C GLY A 273 50.62 19.68 18.19
N GLY A 274 51.10 18.43 18.12
CA GLY A 274 50.39 17.34 17.46
C GLY A 274 48.90 17.34 17.80
N ALA A 275 48.04 17.35 16.78
CA ALA A 275 46.60 17.55 16.94
C ALA A 275 45.99 16.50 17.89
N VAL A 276 45.91 16.84 19.17
CA VAL A 276 45.15 16.10 20.17
C VAL A 276 43.70 16.23 19.76
N LEU A 277 43.05 15.09 19.49
CA LEU A 277 41.61 15.03 19.28
C LEU A 277 40.92 15.74 20.46
N PRO A 278 40.01 16.70 20.21
CA PRO A 278 39.23 17.28 21.28
C PRO A 278 38.52 16.19 22.09
N GLU A 279 38.53 16.31 23.43
CA GLU A 279 37.97 15.30 24.36
C GLU A 279 36.50 14.99 24.05
N TRP A 280 35.73 16.00 23.66
CA TRP A 280 34.33 15.84 23.24
C TRP A 280 34.17 14.98 21.97
N LEU A 281 35.17 14.94 21.08
CA LEU A 281 35.13 14.16 19.84
C LEU A 281 35.53 12.68 20.09
N SER A 282 36.31 12.41 21.14
CA SER A 282 36.57 11.05 21.61
C SER A 282 35.36 10.42 22.32
N GLU A 283 34.60 11.21 23.08
CA GLU A 283 33.39 10.74 23.81
C GLU A 283 32.14 10.70 22.92
N LEU A 284 32.13 11.46 21.82
CA LEU A 284 31.01 11.57 20.89
C LEU A 284 30.37 10.24 20.44
N PRO A 285 31.12 9.16 20.13
CA PRO A 285 30.51 7.90 19.75
C PRO A 285 29.68 7.27 20.89
N GLU A 286 30.13 7.40 22.15
CA GLU A 286 29.43 6.90 23.33
C GLU A 286 28.23 7.79 23.64
N ASP A 287 28.39 9.11 23.56
CA ASP A 287 27.30 10.08 23.73
C ASP A 287 26.18 9.87 22.71
N LEU A 288 26.52 9.60 21.44
CA LEU A 288 25.52 9.28 20.42
C LEU A 288 24.75 8.00 20.76
N ASP A 289 25.42 6.96 21.25
CA ASP A 289 24.79 5.70 21.64
C ASP A 289 23.86 5.92 22.87
N VAL A 290 24.25 6.77 23.83
CA VAL A 290 23.40 7.18 24.96
C VAL A 290 22.17 7.98 24.49
N CYS A 291 22.35 9.00 23.65
CA CYS A 291 21.24 9.80 23.13
C CYS A 291 20.24 8.94 22.31
N VAL A 292 20.74 7.97 21.54
CA VAL A 292 19.89 7.00 20.82
C VAL A 292 19.12 6.11 21.80
N ALA A 293 19.77 5.63 22.86
CA ALA A 293 19.13 4.80 23.89
C ALA A 293 18.04 5.58 24.68
N GLU A 294 18.29 6.85 24.99
CA GLU A 294 17.33 7.75 25.67
C GLU A 294 16.22 8.26 24.74
N ARG A 295 16.30 7.98 23.43
CA ARG A 295 15.42 8.48 22.37
C ARG A 295 15.40 10.01 22.26
N ASP A 296 16.48 10.67 22.71
CA ASP A 296 16.69 12.09 22.48
C ASP A 296 17.42 12.32 21.15
N PHE A 297 16.67 12.21 20.07
CA PHE A 297 17.22 12.31 18.72
C PHE A 297 17.63 13.74 18.34
N GLU A 298 17.15 14.78 19.04
CA GLU A 298 17.51 16.17 18.74
C GLU A 298 18.94 16.49 19.16
N THR A 299 19.34 16.07 20.35
CA THR A 299 20.71 16.21 20.84
C THR A 299 21.65 15.38 19.99
N ALA A 300 21.29 14.13 19.67
CA ALA A 300 22.05 13.28 18.76
C ALA A 300 22.33 13.94 17.41
N VAL A 301 21.30 14.50 16.75
CA VAL A 301 21.48 15.19 15.45
C VAL A 301 22.31 16.46 15.59
N ASN A 302 22.13 17.24 16.67
CA ASN A 302 22.95 18.43 16.91
C ASN A 302 24.44 18.07 17.11
N LEU A 303 24.75 16.96 17.79
CA LEU A 303 26.11 16.45 17.93
C LEU A 303 26.70 16.05 16.57
N VAL A 304 25.91 15.38 15.71
CA VAL A 304 26.33 15.05 14.34
C VAL A 304 26.61 16.31 13.53
N MET A 305 25.73 17.32 13.57
CA MET A 305 25.94 18.57 12.84
C MET A 305 27.20 19.32 13.31
N LYS A 306 27.43 19.43 14.63
CA LYS A 306 28.67 20.02 15.19
C LYS A 306 29.91 19.27 14.72
N THR A 307 29.80 17.96 14.58
CA THR A 307 30.88 17.10 14.12
C THR A 307 31.15 17.33 12.63
N GLU A 308 30.12 17.41 11.80
CA GLU A 308 30.24 17.74 10.37
C GLU A 308 30.83 19.15 10.15
N GLU A 309 30.43 20.15 10.95
CA GLU A 309 31.02 21.49 10.94
C GLU A 309 32.52 21.46 11.30
N HIS A 310 32.89 20.69 12.32
CA HIS A 310 34.29 20.53 12.73
C HIS A 310 35.13 19.81 11.66
N PHE A 311 34.57 18.78 11.02
CA PHE A 311 35.18 18.11 9.88
C PHE A 311 35.35 19.04 8.66
N ALA A 312 34.43 19.98 8.46
CA ALA A 312 34.53 20.98 7.39
C ALA A 312 35.63 22.02 7.64
N LEU A 313 35.88 22.37 8.91
CA LEU A 313 36.94 23.30 9.32
C LEU A 313 38.34 22.66 9.27
N TYR A 314 38.45 21.36 9.55
CA TYR A 314 39.73 20.63 9.61
C TYR A 314 39.74 19.35 8.74
N PRO A 315 39.71 19.46 7.39
CA PRO A 315 39.56 18.32 6.50
C PRO A 315 40.77 17.36 6.42
N ASN A 316 41.99 17.81 6.82
CA ASN A 316 43.25 17.08 6.58
C ASN A 316 43.93 16.51 7.84
N ALA A 317 43.24 16.42 8.98
CA ALA A 317 43.85 15.90 10.20
C ALA A 317 43.75 14.35 10.25
N LYS A 318 44.90 13.67 10.29
CA LYS A 318 44.99 12.20 10.36
C LYS A 318 44.13 11.53 11.46
N PRO A 319 44.02 12.09 12.69
CA PRO A 319 43.17 11.50 13.73
C PRO A 319 41.66 11.58 13.43
N LEU A 320 41.25 12.55 12.61
CA LEU A 320 39.86 12.73 12.18
C LEU A 320 39.49 11.71 11.08
N GLU A 321 40.42 11.26 10.25
CA GLU A 321 40.19 10.20 9.26
C GLU A 321 39.86 8.84 9.90
N GLU A 322 40.47 8.50 11.04
CA GLU A 322 40.21 7.25 11.77
C GLU A 322 38.85 7.26 12.51
N MET A 323 38.41 8.43 12.97
CA MET A 323 37.16 8.58 13.74
C MET A 323 35.91 8.69 12.85
N LYS A 324 36.06 9.24 11.65
CA LYS A 324 34.98 9.38 10.66
C LYS A 324 34.17 8.09 10.40
N PRO A 325 34.77 6.91 10.12
CA PRO A 325 33.99 5.70 9.90
C PRO A 325 33.19 5.23 11.13
N ARG A 326 33.69 5.49 12.35
CA ARG A 326 33.00 5.13 13.61
C ARG A 326 31.77 6.00 13.85
N ILE A 327 31.87 7.29 13.48
CA ILE A 327 30.77 8.25 13.55
C ILE A 327 29.77 7.95 12.43
N ASP A 328 30.22 7.71 11.20
CA ASP A 328 29.35 7.36 10.07
C ASP A 328 28.51 6.10 10.33
N TYR A 329 29.08 5.10 11.00
CA TYR A 329 28.35 3.90 11.42
C TYR A 329 27.20 4.24 12.39
N ARG A 330 27.44 5.13 13.35
CA ARG A 330 26.43 5.57 14.33
C ARG A 330 25.40 6.51 13.74
N VAL A 331 25.81 7.38 12.81
CA VAL A 331 24.87 8.20 12.02
C VAL A 331 23.95 7.29 11.20
N LYS A 332 24.47 6.23 10.57
CA LYS A 332 23.63 5.23 9.90
C LYS A 332 22.68 4.54 10.88
N HIS A 333 23.16 4.14 12.05
CA HIS A 333 22.32 3.53 13.09
C HIS A 333 21.19 4.49 13.55
N LEU A 334 21.51 5.76 13.79
CA LEU A 334 20.54 6.81 14.13
C LEU A 334 19.49 6.99 13.02
N VAL A 335 19.92 7.00 11.75
CA VAL A 335 19.01 7.07 10.59
C VAL A 335 18.10 5.84 10.52
N ASP A 336 18.62 4.64 10.80
CA ASP A 336 17.83 3.41 10.80
C ASP A 336 16.80 3.42 11.95
N VAL A 337 17.18 3.88 13.14
CA VAL A 337 16.27 4.03 14.28
C VAL A 337 15.17 5.06 13.97
N LEU A 338 15.53 6.24 13.44
CA LEU A 338 14.58 7.26 13.02
C LEU A 338 13.64 6.77 11.89
N THR A 339 14.15 5.95 10.98
CA THR A 339 13.36 5.32 9.92
C THR A 339 12.35 4.34 10.50
N ASN A 340 12.75 3.54 11.49
CA ASN A 340 11.87 2.59 12.18
C ASN A 340 10.78 3.28 13.01
N GLU A 341 11.04 4.49 13.54
CA GLU A 341 10.02 5.31 14.22
C GLU A 341 8.92 5.80 13.27
N LEU A 342 9.28 6.08 12.01
CA LEU A 342 8.36 6.50 10.96
C LEU A 342 7.64 5.34 10.27
N HIS A 343 8.15 4.11 10.45
CA HIS A 343 7.58 2.94 9.80
C HIS A 343 6.24 2.54 10.42
N VAL A 344 5.18 2.51 9.60
CA VAL A 344 3.85 2.11 10.05
C VAL A 344 3.69 0.60 9.90
N SER A 345 3.82 -0.13 11.01
CA SER A 345 3.58 -1.58 11.05
C SER A 345 2.10 -1.88 11.39
N PRO A 346 1.43 -2.84 10.72
CA PRO A 346 -0.01 -3.12 10.88
C PRO A 346 -0.47 -3.55 12.28
N GLY A 347 0.46 -3.80 13.22
CA GLY A 347 0.19 -4.28 14.59
C GLY A 347 0.71 -3.39 15.71
N ARG A 348 1.44 -2.29 15.42
CA ARG A 348 1.73 -1.26 16.43
C ARG A 348 0.64 -0.21 16.32
N SER A 349 0.08 0.21 17.45
CA SER A 349 -0.67 1.47 17.55
C SER A 349 0.12 2.57 16.84
N LEU A 350 -0.54 3.57 16.25
CA LEU A 350 0.06 4.80 15.70
C LEU A 350 0.78 5.57 16.83
N GLN A 351 1.87 4.99 17.34
CA GLN A 351 2.42 5.24 18.68
C GLN A 351 3.11 6.60 18.74
N GLY A 352 3.49 7.13 17.58
CA GLY A 352 3.78 8.53 17.39
C GLY A 352 2.58 9.22 16.74
N GLY A 353 1.85 10.03 17.51
CA GLY A 353 0.88 10.96 16.90
C GLY A 353 1.58 11.89 15.87
N PRO A 354 0.82 12.74 15.15
CA PRO A 354 1.36 13.61 14.08
C PRO A 354 2.56 14.48 14.48
N ARG A 355 2.77 14.73 15.78
CA ARG A 355 3.92 15.47 16.32
C ARG A 355 5.23 14.66 16.27
N ALA A 356 5.18 13.37 16.60
CA ALA A 356 6.36 12.52 16.61
C ALA A 356 6.89 12.27 15.19
N ALA A 357 5.98 12.03 14.23
CA ALA A 357 6.33 11.90 12.82
C ALA A 357 6.97 13.19 12.27
N ARG A 358 6.42 14.36 12.62
CA ARG A 358 7.02 15.67 12.24
C ARG A 358 8.43 15.86 12.80
N ARG A 359 8.65 15.48 14.07
CA ARG A 359 9.97 15.56 14.72
C ARG A 359 10.98 14.66 13.98
N ALA A 360 10.63 13.39 13.76
CA ALA A 360 11.51 12.44 13.07
C ALA A 360 11.85 12.88 11.63
N VAL A 361 10.87 13.38 10.87
CA VAL A 361 11.10 13.90 9.51
C VAL A 361 12.02 15.12 9.53
N SER A 362 11.82 16.06 10.45
CA SER A 362 12.66 17.26 10.57
C SER A 362 14.11 16.89 10.88
N LEU A 363 14.32 15.88 11.74
CA LEU A 363 15.65 15.37 12.08
C LEU A 363 16.34 14.67 10.90
N LEU A 364 15.61 13.85 10.13
CA LEU A 364 16.15 13.22 8.93
C LEU A 364 16.52 14.24 7.84
N ILE A 365 15.76 15.33 7.72
CA ILE A 365 16.08 16.43 6.80
C ILE A 365 17.37 17.14 7.24
N LYS A 366 17.56 17.38 8.54
CA LYS A 366 18.81 17.95 9.08
C LYS A 366 20.03 17.06 8.81
N LEU A 367 19.86 15.73 8.83
CA LEU A 367 20.90 14.75 8.49
C LEU A 367 21.16 14.59 6.97
N GLY A 368 20.60 15.48 6.13
CA GLY A 368 20.77 15.42 4.67
C GLY A 368 20.05 14.24 3.99
N LYS A 369 19.16 13.53 4.68
CA LYS A 369 18.37 12.39 4.16
C LYS A 369 16.97 12.81 3.69
N SER A 370 16.84 13.98 3.06
CA SER A 370 15.55 14.57 2.71
C SER A 370 14.69 13.72 1.77
N SER A 371 15.29 13.02 0.80
CA SER A 371 14.56 12.13 -0.12
C SER A 371 13.95 10.92 0.58
N GLN A 372 14.73 10.26 1.45
CA GLN A 372 14.28 9.13 2.26
C GLN A 372 13.20 9.58 3.28
N ALA A 373 13.40 10.72 3.93
CA ALA A 373 12.42 11.32 4.83
C ALA A 373 11.08 11.61 4.13
N CYS A 374 11.14 12.12 2.89
CA CYS A 374 9.96 12.39 2.07
C CYS A 374 9.18 11.09 1.77
N ASP A 375 9.86 10.04 1.28
CA ASP A 375 9.20 8.76 0.97
C ASP A 375 8.54 8.15 2.22
N LEU A 376 9.25 8.13 3.35
CA LEU A 376 8.73 7.63 4.63
C LEU A 376 7.54 8.45 5.13
N PHE A 377 7.62 9.78 5.05
CA PHE A 377 6.52 10.67 5.42
C PHE A 377 5.26 10.38 4.60
N LEU A 378 5.38 10.26 3.28
CA LEU A 378 4.25 10.01 2.38
C LEU A 378 3.67 8.60 2.60
N LYS A 379 4.50 7.59 2.85
CA LYS A 379 4.06 6.24 3.23
C LYS A 379 3.30 6.25 4.56
N HIS A 380 3.81 6.96 5.56
CA HIS A 380 3.15 7.11 6.85
C HIS A 380 1.78 7.81 6.71
N ARG A 381 1.70 8.89 5.92
CA ARG A 381 0.44 9.58 5.60
C ARG A 381 -0.55 8.69 4.86
N SER A 382 -0.08 7.90 3.90
CA SER A 382 -0.91 6.89 3.21
C SER A 382 -1.53 5.89 4.18
N ALA A 383 -0.75 5.43 5.16
CA ALA A 383 -1.23 4.45 6.15
C ALA A 383 -2.29 5.06 7.08
N ILE A 384 -2.07 6.30 7.55
CA ILE A 384 -3.06 7.05 8.33
C ILE A 384 -4.34 7.24 7.52
N LEU A 385 -4.23 7.71 6.28
CA LEU A 385 -5.38 7.95 5.42
C LEU A 385 -6.19 6.67 5.18
N LYS A 386 -5.51 5.56 4.84
CA LYS A 386 -6.13 4.24 4.67
C LYS A 386 -6.82 3.77 5.95
N TYR A 387 -6.20 3.99 7.11
CA TYR A 387 -6.78 3.64 8.40
C TYR A 387 -8.03 4.46 8.72
N SER A 388 -7.95 5.79 8.60
CA SER A 388 -9.07 6.72 8.81
C SER A 388 -10.25 6.41 7.86
N MET A 389 -9.96 6.04 6.61
CA MET A 389 -10.98 5.68 5.64
C MET A 389 -11.65 4.33 5.95
N ARG A 390 -10.90 3.33 6.42
CA ARG A 390 -11.45 2.03 6.84
C ARG A 390 -12.35 2.12 8.07
N GLN A 391 -12.12 3.10 8.95
CA GLN A 391 -12.98 3.31 10.12
C GLN A 391 -14.38 3.81 9.74
N GLN A 392 -14.54 4.46 8.59
CA GLN A 392 -15.84 4.94 8.14
C GLN A 392 -16.66 3.78 7.55
N LYS A 393 -17.49 3.17 8.40
CA LYS A 393 -18.49 2.19 7.96
C LYS A 393 -19.59 2.89 7.16
N MET A 394 -20.13 2.20 6.16
CA MET A 394 -21.33 2.67 5.47
C MET A 394 -22.51 2.62 6.45
N GLU A 395 -22.99 3.79 6.84
CA GLU A 395 -24.19 3.96 7.65
C GLU A 395 -25.16 4.89 6.91
N GLY A 396 -26.36 4.40 6.63
CA GLY A 396 -27.43 5.18 6.02
C GLY A 396 -27.35 5.28 4.49
N ALA A 397 -27.81 6.42 3.95
CA ALA A 397 -27.92 6.65 2.51
C ALA A 397 -26.54 6.90 1.85
N THR A 398 -26.41 6.56 0.56
CA THR A 398 -25.15 6.65 -0.17
C THR A 398 -24.59 8.09 -0.25
N ALA A 399 -25.42 9.09 -0.57
CA ALA A 399 -24.97 10.48 -0.71
C ALA A 399 -24.31 11.07 0.56
N PRO A 400 -24.92 11.04 1.75
CA PRO A 400 -24.30 11.59 2.96
C PRO A 400 -23.03 10.83 3.35
N TYR A 401 -23.01 9.50 3.17
CA TYR A 401 -21.80 8.70 3.40
C TYR A 401 -20.64 9.16 2.51
N ILE A 402 -20.91 9.30 1.20
CA ILE A 402 -19.89 9.71 0.23
C ILE A 402 -19.41 11.14 0.48
N LYS A 403 -20.31 12.07 0.83
CA LYS A 403 -19.92 13.43 1.21
C LYS A 403 -18.93 13.44 2.38
N LYS A 404 -19.23 12.69 3.45
CA LYS A 404 -18.33 12.53 4.60
C LYS A 404 -16.99 11.90 4.20
N LEU A 405 -17.01 10.93 3.29
CA LEU A 405 -15.81 10.26 2.79
C LEU A 405 -14.94 11.22 1.94
N CYS A 406 -15.55 12.07 1.12
CA CYS A 406 -14.87 13.14 0.39
C CYS A 406 -14.23 14.14 1.35
N GLU A 407 -15.01 14.64 2.31
CA GLU A 407 -14.55 15.60 3.32
C GLU A 407 -13.33 15.06 4.06
N LEU A 408 -13.38 13.82 4.56
CA LEU A 408 -12.26 13.21 5.27
C LEU A 408 -11.02 13.06 4.38
N PHE A 409 -11.18 12.59 3.14
CA PHE A 409 -10.07 12.39 2.21
C PHE A 409 -9.41 13.72 1.84
N PHE A 410 -10.18 14.69 1.33
CA PHE A 410 -9.63 15.96 0.84
C PHE A 410 -9.09 16.84 1.98
N THR A 411 -9.72 16.83 3.16
CA THR A 411 -9.16 17.53 4.34
C THR A 411 -7.82 16.92 4.74
N SER A 412 -7.71 15.59 4.79
CA SER A 412 -6.43 14.93 5.09
C SER A 412 -5.35 15.21 4.04
N MET A 413 -5.73 15.34 2.77
CA MET A 413 -4.83 15.74 1.68
C MET A 413 -4.33 17.18 1.84
N VAL A 414 -5.22 18.13 2.15
CA VAL A 414 -4.87 19.54 2.41
C VAL A 414 -3.95 19.66 3.63
N GLU A 415 -4.28 19.01 4.74
CA GLU A 415 -3.43 18.94 5.93
C GLU A 415 -2.04 18.38 5.61
N THR A 416 -1.98 17.30 4.83
CA THR A 416 -0.70 16.71 4.41
C THR A 416 0.09 17.67 3.52
N GLY A 417 -0.57 18.42 2.64
CA GLY A 417 0.07 19.44 1.79
C GLY A 417 0.66 20.60 2.58
N HIS A 418 -0.05 21.10 3.60
CA HIS A 418 0.47 22.14 4.49
C HIS A 418 1.67 21.65 5.30
N GLU A 419 1.58 20.45 5.88
CA GLU A 419 2.68 19.87 6.62
C GLU A 419 3.89 19.56 5.74
N PHE A 420 3.67 19.10 4.51
CA PHE A 420 4.71 18.87 3.53
C PHE A 420 5.43 20.18 3.17
N SER A 421 4.67 21.23 2.89
CA SER A 421 5.21 22.55 2.55
C SER A 421 6.01 23.14 3.72
N GLN A 422 5.55 22.94 4.96
CA GLN A 422 6.27 23.37 6.15
C GLN A 422 7.59 22.61 6.34
N ALA A 423 7.57 21.28 6.18
CA ALA A 423 8.74 20.42 6.44
C ALA A 423 9.80 20.48 5.32
N PHE A 424 9.38 20.62 4.05
CA PHE A 424 10.27 20.50 2.89
C PHE A 424 10.48 21.82 2.12
N SER A 425 10.15 22.97 2.71
CA SER A 425 10.30 24.31 2.08
C SER A 425 11.71 24.62 1.54
N SER A 426 12.76 24.05 2.14
CA SER A 426 14.15 24.22 1.71
C SER A 426 14.59 23.25 0.60
N ASN A 427 13.84 22.16 0.36
CA ASN A 427 14.23 21.05 -0.51
C ASN A 427 13.21 20.83 -1.64
N ASN A 428 13.32 21.64 -2.70
CA ASN A 428 12.42 21.59 -3.87
C ASN A 428 12.40 20.25 -4.61
N SER A 429 13.44 19.41 -4.46
CA SER A 429 13.51 18.08 -5.10
C SER A 429 12.44 17.12 -4.62
N CYS A 430 11.84 17.33 -3.45
CA CYS A 430 10.81 16.45 -2.89
C CYS A 430 9.40 16.77 -3.42
N ALA A 431 9.19 17.95 -4.03
CA ALA A 431 7.87 18.39 -4.48
C ALA A 431 7.28 17.46 -5.56
N SER A 432 8.11 16.93 -6.47
CA SER A 432 7.65 15.97 -7.48
C SER A 432 7.13 14.67 -6.85
N SER A 433 7.78 14.19 -5.79
CA SER A 433 7.33 13.00 -5.06
C SER A 433 5.97 13.22 -4.40
N PHE A 434 5.71 14.42 -3.87
CA PHE A 434 4.41 14.79 -3.31
C PHE A 434 3.30 14.82 -4.38
N VAL A 435 3.58 15.35 -5.57
CA VAL A 435 2.60 15.36 -6.68
C VAL A 435 2.29 13.93 -7.14
N VAL A 436 3.30 13.06 -7.26
CA VAL A 436 3.11 11.65 -7.62
C VAL A 436 2.28 10.92 -6.56
N TRP A 437 2.58 11.15 -5.29
CA TRP A 437 1.82 10.58 -4.18
C TRP A 437 0.36 11.02 -4.18
N THR A 438 0.11 12.32 -4.35
CA THR A 438 -1.22 12.91 -4.39
C THR A 438 -2.06 12.33 -5.53
N LYS A 439 -1.43 12.15 -6.71
CA LYS A 439 -2.05 11.48 -7.85
C LYS A 439 -2.44 10.03 -7.51
N ASP A 440 -1.56 9.25 -6.90
CA ASP A 440 -1.85 7.86 -6.50
C ASP A 440 -2.96 7.77 -5.46
N GLN A 441 -2.94 8.65 -4.44
CA GLN A 441 -4.01 8.69 -3.43
C GLN A 441 -5.37 9.01 -4.07
N LEU A 442 -5.42 9.97 -4.99
CA LEU A 442 -6.66 10.31 -5.70
C LEU A 442 -7.13 9.15 -6.58
N GLN A 443 -6.24 8.43 -7.26
CA GLN A 443 -6.62 7.23 -8.02
C GLN A 443 -7.23 6.15 -7.13
N ASN A 444 -6.63 5.88 -5.98
CA ASN A 444 -7.12 4.88 -5.04
C ASN A 444 -8.46 5.29 -4.42
N PHE A 445 -8.63 6.57 -4.11
CA PHE A 445 -9.90 7.13 -3.66
C PHE A 445 -10.99 7.00 -4.72
N VAL A 446 -10.72 7.38 -5.97
CA VAL A 446 -11.72 7.29 -7.05
C VAL A 446 -12.15 5.84 -7.31
N LYS A 447 -11.24 4.86 -7.21
CA LYS A 447 -11.63 3.44 -7.28
C LYS A 447 -12.63 3.05 -6.19
N LEU A 448 -12.38 3.47 -4.95
CA LEU A 448 -13.28 3.23 -3.83
C LEU A 448 -14.63 3.94 -4.03
N PHE A 449 -14.60 5.23 -4.39
CA PHE A 449 -15.77 6.02 -4.73
C PHE A 449 -16.60 5.36 -5.83
N SER A 450 -15.96 4.91 -6.91
CA SER A 450 -16.64 4.31 -8.04
C SER A 450 -17.39 3.04 -7.65
N ASN A 451 -16.80 2.21 -6.79
CA ASN A 451 -17.43 0.99 -6.29
C ASN A 451 -18.68 1.24 -5.44
N HIS A 452 -18.80 2.40 -4.80
CA HIS A 452 -19.96 2.76 -4.00
C HIS A 452 -21.04 3.49 -4.80
N VAL A 453 -20.64 4.35 -5.74
CA VAL A 453 -21.55 5.24 -6.46
C VAL A 453 -22.09 4.61 -7.74
N PHE A 454 -21.26 3.93 -8.53
CA PHE A 454 -21.66 3.36 -9.82
C PHE A 454 -22.22 1.94 -9.69
N THR A 455 -23.11 1.74 -8.72
CA THR A 455 -23.81 0.45 -8.51
C THR A 455 -25.24 0.52 -9.05
N THR A 456 -25.83 -0.64 -9.37
CA THR A 456 -27.18 -0.71 -9.96
C THR A 456 -28.28 -0.20 -9.04
N GLN A 457 -28.03 -0.14 -7.72
CA GLN A 457 -28.99 0.29 -6.70
C GLN A 457 -29.05 1.80 -6.53
N VAL A 458 -28.00 2.52 -6.95
CA VAL A 458 -27.92 3.97 -6.78
C VAL A 458 -28.65 4.65 -7.94
N SER A 459 -29.54 5.59 -7.62
CA SER A 459 -30.26 6.37 -8.62
C SER A 459 -29.35 7.41 -9.26
N LEU A 460 -29.70 7.85 -10.49
CA LEU A 460 -28.95 8.88 -11.22
C LEU A 460 -28.79 10.16 -10.38
N SER A 461 -29.85 10.61 -9.71
CA SER A 461 -29.84 11.84 -8.91
C SER A 461 -28.86 11.75 -7.74
N VAL A 462 -28.82 10.61 -7.04
CA VAL A 462 -27.89 10.36 -5.93
C VAL A 462 -26.45 10.27 -6.45
N ALA A 463 -26.22 9.57 -7.56
CA ALA A 463 -24.89 9.49 -8.18
C ALA A 463 -24.39 10.87 -8.62
N THR A 464 -25.27 11.68 -9.20
CA THR A 464 -24.97 13.05 -9.62
C THR A 464 -24.61 13.95 -8.45
N GLU A 465 -25.35 13.86 -7.33
CA GLU A 465 -25.01 14.57 -6.10
C GLU A 465 -23.64 14.16 -5.56
N CYS A 466 -23.31 12.86 -5.60
CA CYS A 466 -22.01 12.34 -5.18
C CYS A 466 -20.86 12.86 -6.06
N ILE A 467 -21.05 12.88 -7.38
CA ILE A 467 -20.06 13.37 -8.35
C ILE A 467 -19.81 14.87 -8.15
N LEU A 468 -20.86 15.66 -7.94
CA LEU A 468 -20.72 17.08 -7.62
C LEU A 468 -19.96 17.29 -6.31
N ALA A 469 -20.25 16.50 -5.27
CA ALA A 469 -19.54 16.60 -4.00
C ALA A 469 -18.03 16.35 -4.19
N VAL A 470 -17.64 15.29 -4.91
CA VAL A 470 -16.21 15.01 -5.16
C VAL A 470 -15.55 16.14 -5.95
N ARG A 471 -16.23 16.69 -6.97
CA ARG A 471 -15.71 17.82 -7.76
C ARG A 471 -15.43 19.03 -6.86
N THR A 472 -16.42 19.45 -6.07
CA THR A 472 -16.27 20.60 -5.16
C THR A 472 -15.19 20.38 -4.12
N HIS A 473 -15.07 19.18 -3.54
CA HIS A 473 -13.97 18.91 -2.60
C HIS A 473 -12.61 18.80 -3.28
N CYS A 474 -12.54 18.42 -4.57
CA CYS A 474 -11.28 18.44 -5.31
C CYS A 474 -10.76 19.86 -5.53
N GLU A 475 -11.64 20.85 -5.65
CA GLU A 475 -11.28 22.26 -5.76
C GLU A 475 -10.62 22.79 -4.48
N SER A 476 -10.87 22.19 -3.30
CA SER A 476 -10.19 22.61 -2.06
C SER A 476 -8.68 22.35 -2.08
N LEU A 477 -8.20 21.48 -2.97
CA LEU A 477 -6.76 21.26 -3.17
C LEU A 477 -6.07 22.48 -3.82
N TRP A 478 -6.83 23.44 -4.36
CA TRP A 478 -6.27 24.69 -4.84
C TRP A 478 -5.63 25.53 -3.72
N GLU A 479 -6.08 25.35 -2.47
CA GLU A 479 -5.50 26.02 -1.29
C GLU A 479 -4.02 25.67 -1.09
N ILE A 480 -3.62 24.44 -1.45
CA ILE A 480 -2.23 23.97 -1.41
C ILE A 480 -1.51 24.12 -2.76
N GLY A 481 -2.13 24.80 -3.74
CA GLY A 481 -1.57 25.01 -5.07
C GLY A 481 -1.62 23.79 -5.99
N LEU A 482 -2.48 22.80 -5.71
CA LEU A 482 -2.66 21.61 -6.54
C LEU A 482 -4.00 21.60 -7.25
N ASP A 483 -4.00 21.75 -8.58
CA ASP A 483 -5.19 21.50 -9.39
C ASP A 483 -5.17 20.08 -9.96
N LEU A 484 -6.08 19.23 -9.46
CA LEU A 484 -6.26 17.85 -9.92
C LEU A 484 -7.61 17.63 -10.61
N SER A 485 -8.36 18.69 -10.89
CA SER A 485 -9.71 18.62 -11.44
C SER A 485 -9.72 17.87 -12.78
N PHE A 486 -8.76 18.19 -13.67
CA PHE A 486 -8.61 17.50 -14.96
C PHE A 486 -8.35 15.99 -14.81
N PHE A 487 -7.62 15.60 -13.77
CA PHE A 487 -7.25 14.22 -13.53
C PHE A 487 -8.40 13.45 -12.90
N LEU A 488 -9.15 14.06 -11.99
CA LEU A 488 -10.41 13.54 -11.47
C LEU A 488 -11.40 13.26 -12.61
N GLU A 489 -11.61 14.23 -13.51
CA GLU A 489 -12.49 14.06 -14.67
C GLU A 489 -12.03 12.90 -15.57
N LYS A 490 -10.72 12.77 -15.79
CA LYS A 490 -10.17 11.64 -16.55
C LYS A 490 -10.48 10.28 -15.90
N LEU A 491 -10.42 10.19 -14.57
CA LEU A 491 -10.71 8.94 -13.85
C LEU A 491 -12.21 8.62 -13.87
N LEU A 492 -13.08 9.63 -13.74
CA LEU A 492 -14.53 9.46 -13.71
C LEU A 492 -15.15 9.30 -15.11
N LYS A 493 -14.46 9.68 -16.19
CA LYS A 493 -14.98 9.74 -17.56
C LYS A 493 -15.83 8.53 -17.95
N ASN A 494 -15.26 7.32 -17.88
CA ASN A 494 -15.92 6.10 -18.35
C ASN A 494 -17.17 5.77 -17.53
N ASP A 495 -17.11 6.01 -16.22
CA ASP A 495 -18.22 5.72 -15.31
C ASP A 495 -19.36 6.73 -15.48
N VAL A 496 -19.04 8.00 -15.73
CA VAL A 496 -20.02 9.06 -16.04
C VAL A 496 -20.67 8.80 -17.40
N GLU A 497 -19.90 8.49 -18.44
CA GLU A 497 -20.44 8.14 -19.77
C GLU A 497 -21.38 6.92 -19.69
N ARG A 498 -21.02 5.92 -18.87
CA ARG A 498 -21.86 4.74 -18.61
C ARG A 498 -23.17 5.13 -17.92
N ILE A 499 -23.13 5.90 -16.83
CA ILE A 499 -24.35 6.32 -16.13
C ILE A 499 -25.28 7.12 -17.05
N ILE A 500 -24.73 8.01 -17.87
CA ILE A 500 -25.53 8.81 -18.81
C ILE A 500 -26.24 7.87 -19.80
N SER A 501 -25.51 6.93 -20.40
CA SER A 501 -26.06 5.95 -21.35
C SER A 501 -27.11 5.04 -20.70
N ASP A 502 -26.81 4.49 -19.52
CA ASP A 502 -27.75 3.65 -18.77
C ASP A 502 -29.02 4.40 -18.38
N SER A 503 -28.89 5.69 -18.01
CA SER A 503 -30.04 6.53 -17.65
C SER A 503 -30.92 6.84 -18.85
N ARG A 504 -30.32 7.09 -20.02
CA ARG A 504 -31.02 7.23 -21.29
C ARG A 504 -31.81 5.97 -21.60
N ASP A 505 -31.17 4.80 -21.52
CA ASP A 505 -31.79 3.53 -21.89
C ASP A 505 -32.94 3.17 -20.94
N LYS A 506 -32.75 3.38 -19.62
CA LYS A 506 -33.83 3.27 -18.63
C LYS A 506 -34.99 4.21 -18.90
N ALA A 507 -34.71 5.46 -19.30
CA ALA A 507 -35.75 6.42 -19.65
C ALA A 507 -36.51 5.99 -20.92
N LEU A 508 -35.81 5.48 -21.95
CA LEU A 508 -36.42 4.97 -23.18
C LEU A 508 -37.35 3.78 -22.92
N GLU A 509 -36.91 2.80 -22.12
CA GLU A 509 -37.75 1.66 -21.75
C GLU A 509 -38.97 2.09 -20.92
N ALA A 510 -38.81 3.04 -20.00
CA ALA A 510 -39.93 3.60 -19.24
C ALA A 510 -40.94 4.32 -20.16
N ILE A 511 -40.48 5.05 -21.17
CA ILE A 511 -41.33 5.69 -22.17
C ILE A 511 -42.10 4.64 -22.98
N LYS A 512 -41.42 3.58 -23.42
CA LYS A 512 -42.01 2.48 -24.20
C LYS A 512 -43.12 1.75 -23.43
N LEU A 513 -42.90 1.44 -22.15
CA LEU A 513 -43.90 0.80 -21.29
C LEU A 513 -45.12 1.70 -21.09
N ARG A 514 -44.91 2.98 -20.75
CA ARG A 514 -46.03 3.92 -20.57
C ARG A 514 -46.78 4.21 -21.86
N ALA A 515 -46.09 4.23 -22.99
CA ALA A 515 -46.69 4.36 -24.32
C ALA A 515 -47.65 3.20 -24.63
N ALA A 516 -47.31 1.97 -24.24
CA ALA A 516 -48.17 0.80 -24.43
C ALA A 516 -49.45 0.83 -23.56
N GLU A 517 -49.38 1.48 -22.39
CA GLU A 517 -50.49 1.62 -21.45
C GLU A 517 -51.34 2.88 -21.69
N ASP A 518 -50.91 3.77 -22.59
CA ASP A 518 -51.54 5.08 -22.78
C ASP A 518 -52.90 4.95 -23.46
N ARG A 519 -53.92 5.44 -22.78
CA ARG A 519 -55.32 5.44 -23.25
C ARG A 519 -55.78 6.81 -23.73
N TRP A 520 -54.90 7.82 -23.75
CA TRP A 520 -55.23 9.19 -24.18
C TRP A 520 -56.50 9.75 -23.52
N ARG A 521 -56.57 9.65 -22.18
CA ARG A 521 -57.67 10.22 -21.39
C ARG A 521 -57.18 11.41 -20.56
N PRO A 522 -58.00 12.45 -20.38
CA PRO A 522 -57.71 13.52 -19.45
C PRO A 522 -57.48 12.98 -18.04
N GLN A 523 -56.53 13.56 -17.31
CA GLN A 523 -56.20 13.12 -15.95
C GLN A 523 -57.20 13.73 -14.94
N ASN A 524 -57.83 12.87 -14.14
CA ASN A 524 -58.63 13.27 -12.99
C ASN A 524 -57.81 13.14 -11.71
N LEU A 525 -57.73 14.21 -10.92
CA LEU A 525 -56.97 14.26 -9.66
C LEU A 525 -57.85 14.05 -8.42
N TYR A 526 -59.15 13.79 -8.60
CA TYR A 526 -60.17 13.47 -7.60
C TYR A 526 -60.47 14.56 -6.55
N ASN A 527 -59.48 15.38 -6.16
CA ASN A 527 -59.64 16.44 -5.17
C ASN A 527 -58.80 17.70 -5.51
N LYS A 528 -59.22 18.85 -4.97
CA LYS A 528 -58.51 20.14 -5.13
C LYS A 528 -57.09 20.10 -4.55
N ALA A 529 -56.86 19.30 -3.51
CA ALA A 529 -55.54 19.14 -2.90
C ALA A 529 -54.54 18.43 -3.86
N GLY A 530 -54.99 17.42 -4.59
CA GLY A 530 -54.19 16.70 -5.59
C GLY A 530 -53.86 17.57 -6.80
N LEU A 531 -54.81 18.45 -7.20
CA LEU A 531 -54.56 19.47 -8.20
C LEU A 531 -53.51 20.49 -7.75
N GLN A 532 -53.64 21.03 -6.54
CA GLN A 532 -52.67 21.98 -6.00
C GLN A 532 -51.27 21.34 -5.91
N LYS A 533 -51.18 20.10 -5.44
CA LYS A 533 -49.92 19.35 -5.41
C LYS A 533 -49.30 19.19 -6.80
N LEU A 534 -50.10 18.90 -7.83
CA LEU A 534 -49.59 18.81 -9.20
C LEU A 534 -49.07 20.17 -9.68
N ILE A 535 -49.80 21.25 -9.41
CA ILE A 535 -49.40 22.61 -9.77
C ILE A 535 -48.08 22.97 -9.08
N ASP A 536 -47.96 22.70 -7.78
CA ASP A 536 -46.75 22.96 -7.00
C ASP A 536 -45.57 22.14 -7.53
N ASP A 537 -45.76 20.84 -7.79
CA ASP A 537 -44.73 19.98 -8.39
C ASP A 537 -44.24 20.52 -9.75
N MET A 538 -45.16 20.96 -10.61
CA MET A 538 -44.84 21.45 -11.96
C MET A 538 -44.18 22.84 -11.89
N ASN A 539 -44.60 23.69 -10.96
CA ASN A 539 -43.96 24.98 -10.68
C ASN A 539 -42.54 24.81 -10.13
N ASN A 540 -42.30 23.83 -9.26
CA ASN A 540 -40.97 23.48 -8.78
C ASN A 540 -40.06 23.02 -9.93
N LEU A 541 -40.63 22.40 -10.96
CA LEU A 541 -39.97 22.05 -12.21
C LEU A 541 -39.97 23.19 -13.25
N GLY A 542 -40.36 24.42 -12.87
CA GLY A 542 -40.32 25.60 -13.73
C GLY A 542 -41.40 25.67 -14.82
N VAL A 543 -42.44 24.84 -14.75
CA VAL A 543 -43.58 24.85 -15.67
C VAL A 543 -44.75 25.62 -15.06
N SER A 544 -44.76 26.94 -15.23
CA SER A 544 -45.78 27.83 -14.64
C SER A 544 -47.14 27.80 -15.34
N ASN A 545 -47.18 27.37 -16.61
CA ASN A 545 -48.39 27.47 -17.46
C ASN A 545 -49.35 26.29 -17.30
N ILE A 546 -49.11 25.38 -16.36
CA ILE A 546 -49.95 24.18 -16.18
C ILE A 546 -51.39 24.51 -15.81
N SER A 547 -51.63 25.64 -15.14
CA SER A 547 -52.95 26.14 -14.74
C SER A 547 -53.88 26.37 -15.94
N SER A 548 -53.33 26.72 -17.11
CA SER A 548 -54.10 26.91 -18.35
C SER A 548 -54.67 25.61 -18.93
N TYR A 549 -54.19 24.46 -18.46
CA TYR A 549 -54.66 23.13 -18.89
C TYR A 549 -55.68 22.52 -17.91
N VAL A 550 -56.00 23.20 -16.81
CA VAL A 550 -56.93 22.75 -15.78
C VAL A 550 -58.36 23.17 -16.13
N TYR A 551 -59.33 22.27 -15.93
CA TYR A 551 -60.75 22.57 -16.07
C TYR A 551 -61.57 21.79 -15.02
N ASP A 552 -62.83 22.19 -14.79
CA ASP A 552 -63.77 21.55 -13.85
C ASP A 552 -63.18 21.27 -12.45
N GLU A 553 -62.36 22.19 -11.94
CA GLU A 553 -61.70 22.20 -10.62
C GLU A 553 -60.79 21.00 -10.26
N CYS A 554 -60.85 19.86 -10.96
CA CYS A 554 -60.13 18.62 -10.64
C CYS A 554 -59.59 17.89 -11.89
N TRP A 555 -59.86 18.39 -13.10
CA TRP A 555 -59.44 17.77 -14.35
C TRP A 555 -58.30 18.52 -15.01
N VAL A 556 -57.38 17.76 -15.62
CA VAL A 556 -56.29 18.29 -16.44
C VAL A 556 -56.44 17.76 -17.85
N SER A 557 -56.43 18.67 -18.82
CA SER A 557 -56.54 18.37 -20.26
C SER A 557 -55.24 17.79 -20.87
N LEU A 558 -54.43 17.15 -20.04
CA LEU A 558 -53.23 16.40 -20.40
C LEU A 558 -53.39 14.95 -19.95
N SER A 559 -52.77 14.02 -20.68
CA SER A 559 -52.74 12.62 -20.27
C SER A 559 -51.79 12.41 -19.09
N SER A 560 -52.09 11.41 -18.26
CA SER A 560 -51.20 11.03 -17.15
C SER A 560 -49.79 10.66 -17.64
N ASN A 561 -49.69 10.06 -18.84
CA ASN A 561 -48.42 9.75 -19.49
C ASN A 561 -47.62 11.03 -19.80
N THR A 562 -48.24 12.05 -20.41
CA THR A 562 -47.57 13.32 -20.75
C THR A 562 -47.08 14.06 -19.51
N VAL A 563 -47.88 14.08 -18.44
CA VAL A 563 -47.47 14.71 -17.17
C VAL A 563 -46.31 13.93 -16.52
N SER A 564 -46.37 12.60 -16.52
CA SER A 564 -45.29 11.75 -15.99
C SER A 564 -44.00 11.89 -16.80
N PHE A 565 -44.10 11.92 -18.13
CA PHE A 565 -42.98 12.16 -19.02
C PHE A 565 -42.34 13.53 -18.75
N CYS A 566 -43.13 14.59 -18.63
CA CYS A 566 -42.63 15.93 -18.30
C CYS A 566 -41.78 15.94 -17.02
N LYS A 567 -42.31 15.37 -15.93
CA LYS A 567 -41.58 15.27 -14.65
C LYS A 567 -40.28 14.46 -14.79
N THR A 568 -40.35 13.29 -15.42
CA THR A 568 -39.18 12.40 -15.56
C THR A 568 -38.11 12.97 -16.49
N PHE A 569 -38.51 13.62 -17.59
CA PHE A 569 -37.60 14.28 -18.52
C PHE A 569 -36.90 15.49 -17.89
N LEU A 570 -37.61 16.35 -17.15
CA LEU A 570 -36.99 17.51 -16.49
C LEU A 570 -36.04 17.10 -15.37
N ASN A 571 -36.36 16.06 -14.61
CA ASN A 571 -35.43 15.51 -13.61
C ASN A 571 -34.17 14.93 -14.28
N LEU A 572 -34.34 14.15 -15.35
CA LEU A 572 -33.21 13.64 -16.15
C LEU A 572 -32.36 14.79 -16.69
N LEU A 573 -32.99 15.83 -17.23
CA LEU A 573 -32.32 17.03 -17.72
C LEU A 573 -31.48 17.69 -16.63
N ASP A 574 -32.06 17.94 -15.45
CA ASP A 574 -31.36 18.61 -14.36
C ASP A 574 -30.15 17.82 -13.86
N ASP A 575 -30.28 16.49 -13.78
CA ASP A 575 -29.18 15.62 -13.38
C ASP A 575 -28.08 15.55 -14.45
N LEU A 576 -28.44 15.41 -15.73
CA LEU A 576 -27.46 15.39 -16.82
C LEU A 576 -26.73 16.74 -16.96
N LEU A 577 -27.42 17.87 -16.75
CA LEU A 577 -26.80 19.20 -16.77
C LEU A 577 -25.80 19.42 -15.62
N LYS A 578 -25.96 18.74 -14.49
CA LYS A 578 -24.97 18.74 -13.39
C LYS A 578 -23.74 17.89 -13.73
N LEU A 579 -23.90 16.85 -14.56
CA LEU A 579 -22.81 16.00 -15.06
C LEU A 579 -22.09 16.59 -16.28
N HIS A 580 -22.44 17.82 -16.68
CA HIS A 580 -21.88 18.44 -17.86
C HIS A 580 -20.37 18.64 -17.76
N THR A 581 -19.66 18.14 -18.78
CA THR A 581 -18.26 18.44 -19.09
C THR A 581 -18.14 18.63 -20.61
N PRO A 582 -17.04 19.23 -21.10
CA PRO A 582 -16.82 19.33 -22.55
C PRO A 582 -16.87 17.98 -23.27
N VAL A 583 -16.43 16.90 -22.60
CA VAL A 583 -16.39 15.55 -23.16
C VAL A 583 -17.77 14.90 -23.18
N THR A 584 -18.56 15.06 -22.11
CA THR A 584 -19.91 14.47 -22.00
C THR A 584 -20.98 15.26 -22.74
N ARG A 585 -20.66 16.46 -23.25
CA ARG A 585 -21.59 17.36 -23.94
C ARG A 585 -22.43 16.67 -25.00
N VAL A 586 -21.79 16.00 -25.97
CA VAL A 586 -22.48 15.38 -27.10
C VAL A 586 -23.39 14.25 -26.61
N LEU A 587 -22.89 13.40 -25.71
CA LEU A 587 -23.63 12.27 -25.16
C LEU A 587 -24.88 12.71 -24.39
N ILE A 588 -24.78 13.79 -23.60
CA ILE A 588 -25.93 14.36 -22.87
C ILE A 588 -27.00 14.82 -23.85
N LEU A 589 -26.60 15.54 -24.90
CA LEU A 589 -27.52 16.04 -25.91
C LEU A 589 -28.20 14.91 -26.67
N GLU A 590 -27.45 13.92 -27.12
CA GLU A 590 -28.00 12.73 -27.78
C GLU A 590 -28.99 11.98 -26.88
N SER A 591 -28.68 11.88 -25.58
CA SER A 591 -29.55 11.24 -24.59
C SER A 591 -30.87 11.98 -24.38
N LEU A 592 -30.81 13.30 -24.24
CA LEU A 592 -32.00 14.16 -24.13
C LEU A 592 -32.80 14.15 -25.44
N ALA A 593 -32.12 14.16 -26.58
CA ALA A 593 -32.75 14.08 -27.88
C ALA A 593 -33.51 12.77 -28.07
N ALA A 594 -32.85 11.65 -27.79
CA ALA A 594 -33.42 10.33 -27.97
C ALA A 594 -34.67 10.15 -27.11
N THR A 595 -34.60 10.56 -25.83
CA THR A 595 -35.75 10.48 -24.91
C THR A 595 -36.92 11.35 -25.35
N PHE A 596 -36.67 12.59 -25.77
CA PHE A 596 -37.73 13.47 -26.26
C PHE A 596 -38.34 12.99 -27.58
N ARG A 597 -37.52 12.58 -28.55
CA ARG A 597 -37.98 12.01 -29.83
C ARG A 597 -38.79 10.74 -29.63
N ALA A 598 -38.38 9.86 -28.72
CA ALA A 598 -39.12 8.63 -28.45
C ALA A 598 -40.55 8.91 -27.97
N HIS A 599 -40.72 9.89 -27.08
CA HIS A 599 -42.05 10.27 -26.63
C HIS A 599 -42.88 10.94 -27.73
N LEU A 600 -42.29 11.85 -28.53
CA LEU A 600 -43.01 12.47 -29.65
C LEU A 600 -43.37 11.49 -30.77
N ARG A 601 -42.56 10.45 -31.01
CA ARG A 601 -42.91 9.37 -31.94
C ARG A 601 -44.13 8.58 -31.47
N HIS A 602 -44.32 8.39 -30.16
CA HIS A 602 -45.56 7.82 -29.61
C HIS A 602 -46.77 8.72 -29.88
N VAL A 603 -46.62 10.04 -29.75
CA VAL A 603 -47.66 11.02 -30.09
C VAL A 603 -48.04 10.93 -31.57
N ASP A 604 -47.05 10.96 -32.48
CA ASP A 604 -47.28 10.90 -33.93
C ASP A 604 -47.90 9.55 -34.36
N ALA A 605 -47.41 8.43 -33.80
CA ALA A 605 -47.98 7.11 -34.02
C ALA A 605 -49.44 7.01 -33.54
N SER A 606 -49.77 7.65 -32.41
CA SER A 606 -51.13 7.71 -31.88
C SER A 606 -52.07 8.55 -32.74
N LEU A 607 -51.58 9.66 -33.32
CA LEU A 607 -52.33 10.47 -34.29
C LEU A 607 -52.62 9.71 -35.60
N ALA A 608 -51.69 8.84 -36.03
CA ALA A 608 -51.88 7.99 -37.21
C ALA A 608 -52.80 6.79 -36.95
N ASN A 609 -53.02 6.42 -35.69
CA ASN A 609 -53.81 5.24 -35.33
C ASN A 609 -55.31 5.52 -35.42
N LYS A 610 -56.02 4.65 -36.15
CA LYS A 610 -57.47 4.76 -36.38
C LYS A 610 -58.30 4.59 -35.10
N SER A 611 -57.76 3.94 -34.06
CA SER A 611 -58.47 3.73 -32.79
C SER A 611 -58.68 5.02 -31.99
N PHE A 612 -57.83 6.04 -32.19
CA PHE A 612 -57.85 7.28 -31.39
C PHE A 612 -58.47 8.47 -32.12
N LYS A 613 -59.29 8.25 -33.15
CA LYS A 613 -59.89 9.34 -33.95
C LYS A 613 -60.70 10.34 -33.11
N SER A 614 -61.38 9.87 -32.06
CA SER A 614 -62.12 10.73 -31.11
C SER A 614 -61.21 11.58 -30.23
N ASP A 615 -59.99 11.10 -29.97
CA ASP A 615 -59.08 11.65 -28.98
C ASP A 615 -58.01 12.56 -29.63
N VAL A 616 -58.00 12.67 -30.96
CA VAL A 616 -57.09 13.53 -31.75
C VAL A 616 -56.96 14.96 -31.18
N PRO A 617 -58.06 15.67 -30.80
CA PRO A 617 -57.94 17.00 -30.23
C PRO A 617 -57.15 17.02 -28.92
N LEU A 618 -57.32 16.00 -28.07
CA LEU A 618 -56.56 15.86 -26.83
C LEU A 618 -55.09 15.55 -27.14
N ILE A 619 -54.82 14.63 -28.06
CA ILE A 619 -53.45 14.27 -28.47
C ILE A 619 -52.71 15.50 -29.03
N GLN A 620 -53.36 16.31 -29.88
CA GLN A 620 -52.81 17.57 -30.39
C GLN A 620 -52.55 18.58 -29.28
N LYS A 621 -53.45 18.68 -28.28
CA LYS A 621 -53.24 19.54 -27.11
C LYS A 621 -52.02 19.10 -26.29
N ASN A 622 -51.82 17.78 -26.10
CA ASN A 622 -50.63 17.23 -25.44
C ASN A 622 -49.35 17.49 -26.27
N ALA A 623 -49.42 17.34 -27.59
CA ALA A 623 -48.32 17.67 -28.50
C ALA A 623 -47.92 19.15 -28.41
N SER A 624 -48.89 20.06 -28.35
CA SER A 624 -48.65 21.50 -28.19
C SER A 624 -47.97 21.81 -26.85
N PHE A 625 -48.43 21.19 -25.75
CA PHE A 625 -47.79 21.33 -24.45
C PHE A 625 -46.32 20.86 -24.47
N LEU A 626 -46.04 19.71 -25.07
CA LEU A 626 -44.67 19.18 -25.18
C LEU A 626 -43.76 20.11 -25.99
N LEU A 627 -44.19 20.53 -27.18
CA LEU A 627 -43.36 21.31 -28.11
C LEU A 627 -43.26 22.80 -27.79
N GLN A 628 -44.31 23.39 -27.22
CA GLN A 628 -44.34 24.83 -26.92
C GLN A 628 -43.94 25.10 -25.47
N THR A 629 -44.43 24.32 -24.50
CA THR A 629 -44.18 24.60 -23.07
C THR A 629 -42.96 23.83 -22.57
N LEU A 630 -42.97 22.50 -22.63
CA LEU A 630 -41.89 21.68 -22.04
C LEU A 630 -40.55 21.91 -22.74
N LEU A 631 -40.53 21.94 -24.07
CA LEU A 631 -39.31 22.15 -24.83
C LEU A 631 -38.70 23.54 -24.59
N GLU A 632 -39.53 24.58 -24.43
CA GLU A 632 -39.05 25.93 -24.10
C GLU A 632 -38.42 25.99 -22.70
N VAL A 633 -39.02 25.30 -21.71
CA VAL A 633 -38.43 25.18 -20.37
C VAL A 633 -37.09 24.43 -20.43
N ALA A 634 -37.01 23.36 -21.21
CA ALA A 634 -35.78 22.59 -21.38
C ALA A 634 -34.68 23.40 -22.08
N GLU A 635 -35.03 24.15 -23.13
CA GLU A 635 -34.14 25.04 -23.87
C GLU A 635 -33.57 26.13 -22.96
N LYS A 636 -34.41 26.85 -22.19
CA LYS A 636 -33.96 27.87 -21.23
C LYS A 636 -32.99 27.31 -20.18
N ARG A 637 -33.23 26.08 -19.71
CA ARG A 637 -32.34 25.41 -18.74
C ARG A 637 -31.00 25.02 -19.34
N CYS A 638 -31.00 24.58 -20.61
CA CYS A 638 -29.78 24.23 -21.32
C CYS A 638 -28.97 25.47 -21.67
N ASP A 639 -29.59 26.53 -22.19
CA ASP A 639 -28.89 27.75 -22.62
C ASP A 639 -28.15 28.44 -21.46
N ALA A 640 -28.63 28.28 -20.22
CA ALA A 640 -27.94 28.79 -19.03
C ALA A 640 -26.57 28.14 -18.78
N LYS A 641 -26.36 26.89 -19.22
CA LYS A 641 -25.12 26.12 -18.98
C LYS A 641 -24.38 25.70 -20.25
N LEU A 642 -25.05 25.70 -21.39
CA LEU A 642 -24.58 25.20 -22.68
C LEU A 642 -24.96 26.21 -23.77
N PRO A 643 -24.19 27.28 -23.97
CA PRO A 643 -24.46 28.22 -25.06
C PRO A 643 -24.36 27.52 -26.43
N HIS A 644 -25.21 27.96 -27.37
CA HIS A 644 -25.28 27.54 -28.78
C HIS A 644 -26.05 26.23 -29.10
N LEU A 645 -27.06 25.86 -28.31
CA LEU A 645 -27.92 24.69 -28.58
C LEU A 645 -29.25 25.00 -29.28
N SER A 646 -29.54 26.26 -29.57
CA SER A 646 -30.81 26.68 -30.17
C SER A 646 -31.12 25.96 -31.49
N GLY A 647 -30.10 25.60 -32.29
CA GLY A 647 -30.29 24.83 -33.53
C GLY A 647 -30.92 23.45 -33.30
N PHE A 648 -30.45 22.73 -32.28
CA PHE A 648 -30.92 21.39 -31.94
C PHE A 648 -32.38 21.38 -31.46
N TRP A 649 -32.74 22.33 -30.59
CA TRP A 649 -34.13 22.47 -30.11
C TRP A 649 -35.08 22.86 -31.22
N ASN A 650 -34.64 23.72 -32.15
CA ASN A 650 -35.42 24.12 -33.32
C ASN A 650 -35.63 22.96 -34.31
N GLU A 651 -34.64 22.10 -34.51
CA GLU A 651 -34.80 20.88 -35.33
C GLU A 651 -35.91 19.98 -34.76
N LEU A 652 -35.92 19.75 -33.44
CA LEU A 652 -37.00 18.97 -32.79
C LEU A 652 -38.37 19.62 -32.96
N ARG A 653 -38.47 20.96 -32.83
CA ARG A 653 -39.72 21.69 -33.08
C ARG A 653 -40.21 21.51 -34.51
N GLN A 654 -39.30 21.59 -35.49
CA GLN A 654 -39.64 21.44 -36.90
C GLN A 654 -40.00 20.00 -37.28
N GLU A 655 -39.28 19.00 -36.76
CA GLU A 655 -39.49 17.57 -37.02
C GLU A 655 -40.93 17.15 -36.66
N PHE A 656 -41.47 17.66 -35.55
CA PHE A 656 -42.79 17.28 -35.02
C PHE A 656 -43.84 18.40 -35.08
N ALA A 657 -43.60 19.49 -35.82
CA ALA A 657 -44.55 20.60 -35.96
C ALA A 657 -45.94 20.14 -36.46
N SER A 658 -45.97 19.09 -37.30
CA SER A 658 -47.20 18.50 -37.82
C SER A 658 -48.08 17.82 -36.76
N CYS A 659 -47.57 17.57 -35.56
CA CYS A 659 -48.37 16.98 -34.48
C CYS A 659 -49.28 18.02 -33.79
N MET A 660 -49.03 19.33 -33.97
CA MET A 660 -49.81 20.41 -33.33
C MET A 660 -51.04 20.86 -34.13
N SER A 661 -51.15 20.49 -35.42
CA SER A 661 -52.27 20.90 -36.28
C SER A 661 -52.68 19.78 -37.24
N PRO A 662 -53.94 19.73 -37.69
CA PRO A 662 -54.37 18.71 -38.64
C PRO A 662 -53.65 18.89 -39.98
N LYS A 663 -53.06 17.81 -40.50
CA LYS A 663 -52.46 17.75 -41.84
C LYS A 663 -53.49 18.21 -42.88
N SER A 664 -53.26 19.33 -43.56
CA SER A 664 -53.65 19.40 -44.97
C SER A 664 -52.73 18.42 -45.71
N ALA A 665 -53.32 17.54 -46.52
CA ALA A 665 -52.62 16.44 -47.16
C ALA A 665 -51.43 16.96 -47.99
N SER A 666 -50.21 16.66 -47.55
CA SER A 666 -49.03 16.68 -48.40
C SER A 666 -48.23 15.42 -48.14
N ASN A 667 -48.25 14.54 -49.14
CA ASN A 667 -47.49 13.30 -49.22
C ASN A 667 -46.03 13.49 -48.76
N LYS A 668 -45.64 12.85 -47.67
CA LYS A 668 -44.28 12.33 -47.49
C LYS A 668 -44.39 10.85 -47.15
N GLY A 669 -43.63 10.07 -47.91
CA GLY A 669 -43.76 8.63 -48.05
C GLY A 669 -43.71 7.87 -46.73
N VAL A 670 -44.54 6.85 -46.66
CA VAL A 670 -44.56 5.81 -45.64
C VAL A 670 -43.16 5.18 -45.54
N THR A 671 -42.38 5.51 -44.51
CA THR A 671 -41.30 4.63 -44.07
C THR A 671 -41.95 3.42 -43.39
N LYS A 672 -42.07 2.33 -44.14
CA LYS A 672 -42.48 1.01 -43.66
C LYS A 672 -41.42 0.46 -42.70
N TYR A 673 -41.52 0.76 -41.41
CA TYR A 673 -40.95 -0.09 -40.37
C TYR A 673 -41.95 -0.19 -39.22
N PRO A 674 -42.43 -1.40 -38.86
CA PRO A 674 -43.28 -1.58 -37.70
C PRO A 674 -42.46 -1.36 -36.42
N ALA A 675 -43.13 -0.83 -35.40
CA ALA A 675 -42.60 -0.38 -34.10
C ALA A 675 -42.01 -1.50 -33.20
N VAL A 676 -41.49 -2.60 -33.78
CA VAL A 676 -40.96 -3.76 -33.03
C VAL A 676 -39.52 -4.11 -33.41
N ALA A 677 -38.93 -3.49 -34.42
CA ALA A 677 -37.54 -3.77 -34.80
C ALA A 677 -36.66 -2.55 -34.52
N PHE A 678 -36.16 -2.43 -33.29
CA PHE A 678 -34.83 -1.88 -32.94
C PHE A 678 -34.63 -2.15 -31.45
N ILE A 679 -34.06 -3.33 -31.17
CA ILE A 679 -33.24 -3.62 -29.98
C ILE A 679 -31.82 -3.17 -30.34
#